data_AF-A0A6A4YYX3-F1
#
_entry.id   AF-A0A6A4YYX3-F1
#
_cell.length_a   1.000
_cell.length_b   1.000
_cell.length_c   1.000
_cell.angle_alpha   90.00
_cell.angle_beta   90.00
_cell.angle_gamma   90.00
#
_symmetry.space_group_name_H-M   'P 1'
#
loop_
_entity.id
_entity.type
_entity.pdbx_description
1 polymer ?
#
loop_
_entity_poly.entity_id
_entity_poly.type
_entity_poly.pdbx_seq_one_letter_code
_entity_poly.pdbx_strand_id
1 'polypeptide(L)'
;MADFIFSAPNLTHLDLSQTKLVDSFESLANEIAIHPHLLSVNLTNNEIGDGGGQLLGATLAAATCTIQDLNLSWNQICHSGATAIGHALQTNRSVQHLNLSMNRFGDDGGHQIAAALLVNTTLRTVDLTRNNLTGSTAVTLSYAIEHNPKATLYNMVLVDNPLGCTGTKALLRSVARGCRCNVRLSFYDGEDANKAATVRRVFDSSFPAAQSPYELHLHTSPYDYVIACEVVAAAVARRCELFDVSFEPATDEVDLEHHAKKHAVQQPLEFSDQVQGLVEKGSTKLFHLRRRGILRISARYVPWRIQLTNDVTPDGLRNVIKIIRDRISTREMCSMLEVATTDLFLHIRDVDLFVNGLLGSIDVVDVVARTLPCIVDGTQTLPFLLRHLSFSDQNRLMSSHGVQVLQFNPLNPTGKWTLDMCDRIHRKLAVWFSMINRDEAAESARRVAYRGNTSQRGTYANFRNEKFNGKAIELTDRFFDGLPAKGILEFDYVSTRRPEDNIENGAPTPVLLEVEVNALLQTIGAELWSEYVPQHKRYDLKRQVVLLQHALSGLYITAEHVRMLMQYFPKSIDNLRLKMFSALGYMNTLNPLNVDMEYDLPMADADNRLLVRTLVDMISNDPLDLIKLDDQSIKEGLSIYSMFSIASIPTSGRLGLRYITRPNKFSRELIESRQSTFHAFLFAGRLHEKYRGVDHAEEGAGAS
;
A
#
# COMPACT_ATOMS: atom_id res chain seq x y z
N MET A 1 -24.26 37.45 -39.47
CA MET A 1 -23.42 37.46 -38.24
C MET A 1 -21.95 37.29 -38.59
N ALA A 2 -21.60 36.31 -39.43
CA ALA A 2 -20.29 36.23 -40.08
C ALA A 2 -19.87 37.58 -40.72
N ASP A 3 -20.74 38.19 -41.54
CA ASP A 3 -20.47 39.51 -42.14
C ASP A 3 -20.17 40.62 -41.12
N PHE A 4 -20.78 40.56 -39.93
CA PHE A 4 -20.52 41.54 -38.88
C PHE A 4 -19.11 41.36 -38.33
N ILE A 5 -18.70 40.12 -38.04
CA ILE A 5 -17.35 39.79 -37.56
C ILE A 5 -16.31 40.21 -38.60
N PHE A 6 -16.56 39.92 -39.88
CA PHE A 6 -15.72 40.37 -40.99
C PHE A 6 -15.60 41.91 -41.03
N SER A 7 -16.70 42.64 -40.82
CA SER A 7 -16.72 44.11 -40.85
C SER A 7 -16.12 44.79 -39.62
N ALA A 8 -15.80 44.03 -38.57
CA ALA A 8 -15.35 44.53 -37.27
C ALA A 8 -13.90 44.10 -36.95
N PRO A 9 -12.88 44.56 -37.69
CA PRO A 9 -11.51 44.03 -37.61
C PRO A 9 -10.84 44.22 -36.24
N ASN A 10 -11.31 45.17 -35.43
CA ASN A 10 -10.80 45.45 -34.09
C ASN A 10 -11.56 44.69 -32.98
N LEU A 11 -12.48 43.78 -33.33
CA LEU A 11 -13.25 43.01 -32.38
C LEU A 11 -12.33 42.06 -31.58
N THR A 12 -12.30 42.25 -30.26
CA THR A 12 -11.46 41.45 -29.36
C THR A 12 -12.26 40.46 -28.53
N HIS A 13 -13.56 40.72 -28.31
CA HIS A 13 -14.44 39.92 -27.47
C HIS A 13 -15.75 39.68 -28.21
N LEU A 14 -16.16 38.42 -28.33
CA LEU A 14 -17.40 38.01 -28.98
C LEU A 14 -18.20 37.12 -28.04
N ASP A 15 -19.39 37.57 -27.65
CA ASP A 15 -20.35 36.78 -26.89
C ASP A 15 -21.58 36.48 -27.75
N LEU A 16 -21.77 35.21 -28.06
CA LEU A 16 -22.92 34.66 -28.77
C LEU A 16 -23.59 33.56 -27.94
N SER A 17 -23.49 33.62 -26.61
CA SER A 17 -24.14 32.63 -25.75
C SER A 17 -25.66 32.62 -25.92
N GLN A 18 -26.26 31.43 -25.92
CA GLN A 18 -27.71 31.23 -26.01
C GLN A 18 -28.36 31.78 -27.30
N THR A 19 -27.65 31.76 -28.43
CA THR A 19 -28.13 32.29 -29.72
C THR A 19 -28.62 31.23 -30.72
N LYS A 20 -28.45 29.93 -30.43
CA LYS A 20 -28.88 28.78 -31.26
C LYS A 20 -28.29 28.80 -32.68
N LEU A 21 -26.97 28.56 -32.77
CA LEU A 21 -26.18 28.80 -33.99
C LEU A 21 -26.20 27.67 -35.04
N VAL A 22 -26.94 26.58 -34.81
CA VAL A 22 -26.84 25.29 -35.54
C VAL A 22 -26.76 25.43 -37.07
N ASP A 23 -27.68 26.17 -37.70
CA ASP A 23 -27.80 26.24 -39.16
C ASP A 23 -26.80 27.19 -39.84
N SER A 24 -26.05 27.98 -39.07
CA SER A 24 -25.16 29.04 -39.59
C SER A 24 -23.72 28.98 -39.05
N PHE A 25 -23.40 27.89 -38.35
CA PHE A 25 -22.15 27.79 -37.59
C PHE A 25 -20.90 27.68 -38.48
N GLU A 26 -21.01 27.10 -39.68
CA GLU A 26 -19.86 26.95 -40.59
C GLU A 26 -19.28 28.30 -41.03
N SER A 27 -20.11 29.20 -41.56
CA SER A 27 -19.66 30.54 -41.96
C SER A 27 -19.11 31.33 -40.78
N LEU A 28 -19.72 31.17 -39.60
CA LEU A 28 -19.26 31.79 -38.36
C LEU A 28 -17.88 31.26 -37.93
N ALA A 29 -17.68 29.94 -37.92
CA ALA A 29 -16.42 29.31 -37.54
C ALA A 29 -15.27 29.74 -38.47
N ASN A 30 -15.52 29.82 -39.77
CA ASN A 30 -14.54 30.28 -40.75
C ASN A 30 -14.10 31.74 -40.49
N GLU A 31 -15.04 32.64 -40.19
CA GLU A 31 -14.71 34.03 -39.84
C GLU A 31 -13.95 34.12 -38.52
N ILE A 32 -14.35 33.35 -37.50
CA ILE A 32 -13.64 33.27 -36.22
C ILE A 32 -12.20 32.77 -36.42
N ALA A 33 -11.97 31.81 -37.32
CA ALA A 33 -10.65 31.21 -37.55
C ALA A 33 -9.62 32.20 -38.13
N ILE A 34 -10.07 33.15 -38.94
CA ILE A 34 -9.22 34.12 -39.65
C ILE A 34 -9.20 35.50 -38.99
N HIS A 35 -10.06 35.75 -37.98
CA HIS A 35 -10.17 37.07 -37.37
C HIS A 35 -8.86 37.45 -36.65
N PRO A 36 -8.22 38.60 -36.99
CA PRO A 36 -6.84 38.88 -36.61
C PRO A 36 -6.64 39.26 -35.13
N HIS A 37 -7.71 39.66 -34.44
CA HIS A 37 -7.64 40.25 -33.10
C HIS A 37 -8.62 39.66 -32.09
N LEU A 38 -9.27 38.54 -32.42
CA LEU A 38 -10.28 37.96 -31.54
C LEU A 38 -9.61 37.18 -30.41
N LEU A 39 -9.75 37.66 -29.17
CA LEU A 39 -9.08 37.10 -27.99
C LEU A 39 -10.03 36.28 -27.13
N SER A 40 -11.29 36.67 -27.03
CA SER A 40 -12.29 36.02 -26.18
C SER A 40 -13.55 35.67 -26.97
N VAL A 41 -13.97 34.42 -26.87
CA VAL A 41 -15.15 33.90 -27.58
C VAL A 41 -16.01 33.09 -26.63
N ASN A 42 -17.25 33.53 -26.42
CA ASN A 42 -18.27 32.83 -25.65
C ASN A 42 -19.35 32.27 -26.58
N LEU A 43 -19.39 30.94 -26.71
CA LEU A 43 -20.39 30.22 -27.51
C LEU A 43 -21.24 29.30 -26.63
N THR A 44 -21.40 29.62 -25.34
CA THR A 44 -22.15 28.78 -24.40
C THR A 44 -23.58 28.53 -24.87
N ASN A 45 -24.06 27.29 -24.75
CA ASN A 45 -25.47 26.91 -24.95
C ASN A 45 -26.01 27.27 -26.36
N ASN A 46 -25.35 26.78 -27.41
CA ASN A 46 -25.70 27.02 -28.81
C ASN A 46 -26.01 25.76 -29.62
N GLU A 47 -26.05 24.59 -28.97
CA GLU A 47 -26.37 23.30 -29.63
C GLU A 47 -25.43 22.96 -30.81
N ILE A 48 -24.16 23.41 -30.75
CA ILE A 48 -23.16 23.27 -31.82
C ILE A 48 -23.00 21.82 -32.32
N GLY A 49 -23.08 20.85 -31.42
CA GLY A 49 -22.99 19.42 -31.75
C GLY A 49 -21.62 19.00 -32.32
N ASP A 50 -21.56 17.80 -32.87
CA ASP A 50 -20.31 17.19 -33.34
C ASP A 50 -19.75 17.85 -34.60
N GLY A 51 -20.61 18.16 -35.58
CA GLY A 51 -20.18 18.83 -36.82
C GLY A 51 -19.59 20.21 -36.56
N GLY A 52 -20.23 21.00 -35.69
CA GLY A 52 -19.66 22.28 -35.26
C GLY A 52 -18.42 22.11 -34.38
N GLY A 53 -18.33 21.05 -33.57
CA GLY A 53 -17.11 20.69 -32.84
C GLY A 53 -15.92 20.39 -33.75
N GLN A 54 -16.14 19.74 -34.89
CA GLN A 54 -15.11 19.50 -35.90
C GLN A 54 -14.63 20.80 -36.57
N LEU A 55 -15.57 21.69 -36.92
CA LEU A 55 -15.27 23.02 -37.45
C LEU A 55 -14.49 23.87 -36.44
N LEU A 56 -14.84 23.81 -35.15
CA LEU A 56 -14.07 24.44 -34.07
C LEU A 56 -12.69 23.82 -33.93
N GLY A 57 -12.55 22.50 -34.08
CA GLY A 57 -11.24 21.85 -34.14
C GLY A 57 -10.38 22.43 -35.26
N ALA A 58 -10.92 22.58 -36.48
CA ALA A 58 -10.20 23.21 -37.59
C ALA A 58 -9.84 24.69 -37.29
N THR A 59 -10.78 25.43 -36.72
CA THR A 59 -10.60 26.84 -36.28
C THR A 59 -9.45 26.97 -35.29
N LEU A 60 -9.40 26.10 -34.28
CA LEU A 60 -8.37 26.10 -33.25
C LEU A 60 -7.01 25.61 -33.77
N ALA A 61 -6.99 24.73 -34.77
CA ALA A 61 -5.76 24.24 -35.39
C ALA A 61 -5.14 25.26 -36.36
N ALA A 62 -5.89 26.28 -36.79
CA ALA A 62 -5.42 27.30 -37.70
C ALA A 62 -4.28 28.13 -37.07
N ALA A 63 -3.21 28.35 -37.84
CA ALA A 63 -2.07 29.14 -37.38
C ALA A 63 -2.41 30.62 -37.08
N THR A 64 -3.53 31.11 -37.62
CA THR A 64 -4.07 32.45 -37.41
C THR A 64 -4.88 32.59 -36.12
N CYS A 65 -5.19 31.50 -35.42
CA CYS A 65 -6.02 31.55 -34.23
C CYS A 65 -5.39 32.42 -33.13
N THR A 66 -6.07 33.50 -32.74
CA THR A 66 -5.63 34.40 -31.66
C THR A 66 -6.37 34.21 -30.34
N ILE A 67 -7.35 33.31 -30.31
CA ILE A 67 -8.26 33.12 -29.18
C ILE A 67 -7.47 32.63 -27.96
N GLN A 68 -7.64 33.32 -26.84
CA GLN A 68 -7.05 33.02 -25.54
C GLN A 68 -8.10 32.46 -24.58
N ASP A 69 -9.32 33.01 -24.62
CA ASP A 69 -10.44 32.61 -23.78
C ASP A 69 -11.57 32.04 -24.64
N LEU A 70 -11.91 30.77 -24.42
CA LEU A 70 -12.95 30.08 -25.19
C LEU A 70 -13.92 29.36 -24.26
N ASN A 71 -15.21 29.69 -24.37
CA ASN A 71 -16.28 28.98 -23.68
C ASN A 71 -17.18 28.24 -24.67
N LEU A 72 -17.13 26.91 -24.60
CA LEU A 72 -17.94 25.96 -25.38
C LEU A 72 -18.89 25.15 -24.50
N SER A 73 -19.19 25.60 -23.28
CA SER A 73 -20.06 24.85 -22.38
C SER A 73 -21.48 24.69 -22.93
N TRP A 74 -22.15 23.60 -22.55
CA TRP A 74 -23.55 23.32 -22.95
C TRP A 74 -23.79 23.22 -24.45
N ASN A 75 -22.87 22.65 -25.23
CA ASN A 75 -22.97 22.61 -26.69
C ASN A 75 -23.25 21.23 -27.29
N GLN A 76 -23.50 20.23 -26.46
CA GLN A 76 -23.76 18.85 -26.89
C GLN A 76 -22.64 18.24 -27.76
N ILE A 77 -21.40 18.72 -27.59
CA ILE A 77 -20.23 18.19 -28.29
C ILE A 77 -19.92 16.80 -27.72
N CYS A 78 -19.90 15.79 -28.57
CA CYS A 78 -19.68 14.39 -28.25
C CYS A 78 -18.39 13.89 -28.93
N HIS A 79 -18.24 12.56 -29.04
CA HIS A 79 -17.06 11.84 -29.52
C HIS A 79 -16.29 12.52 -30.67
N SER A 80 -16.91 12.73 -31.84
CA SER A 80 -16.14 13.15 -33.02
C SER A 80 -15.73 14.63 -32.97
N GLY A 81 -16.59 15.50 -32.43
CA GLY A 81 -16.26 16.90 -32.20
C GLY A 81 -15.22 17.07 -31.08
N ALA A 82 -15.33 16.29 -30.01
CA ALA A 82 -14.39 16.26 -28.91
C ALA A 82 -12.99 15.80 -29.34
N THR A 83 -12.91 14.74 -30.15
CA THR A 83 -11.65 14.27 -30.74
C THR A 83 -11.00 15.34 -31.61
N ALA A 84 -11.78 16.05 -32.44
CA ALA A 84 -11.26 17.15 -33.27
C ALA A 84 -10.70 18.31 -32.43
N ILE A 85 -11.40 18.71 -31.36
CA ILE A 85 -10.92 19.73 -30.42
C ILE A 85 -9.64 19.27 -29.72
N GLY A 86 -9.60 18.03 -29.23
CA GLY A 86 -8.40 17.46 -28.59
C GLY A 86 -7.19 17.44 -29.54
N HIS A 87 -7.37 17.02 -30.79
CA HIS A 87 -6.30 17.09 -31.79
C HIS A 87 -5.83 18.53 -32.07
N ALA A 88 -6.77 19.47 -32.22
CA ALA A 88 -6.44 20.86 -32.47
C ALA A 88 -5.61 21.48 -31.34
N LEU A 89 -5.90 21.12 -30.08
CA LEU A 89 -5.14 21.59 -28.93
C LEU A 89 -3.68 21.09 -28.89
N GLN A 90 -3.33 20.02 -29.61
CA GLN A 90 -1.94 19.58 -29.73
C GLN A 90 -1.07 20.58 -30.50
N THR A 91 -1.65 21.30 -31.46
CA THR A 91 -0.95 22.29 -32.31
C THR A 91 -1.29 23.74 -31.96
N ASN A 92 -2.45 24.00 -31.36
CA ASN A 92 -2.84 25.34 -30.92
C ASN A 92 -1.84 25.93 -29.91
N ARG A 93 -1.50 27.20 -30.08
CA ARG A 93 -0.57 27.95 -29.22
C ARG A 93 -1.15 29.28 -28.73
N SER A 94 -2.47 29.43 -28.77
CA SER A 94 -3.16 30.68 -28.39
C SER A 94 -4.02 30.50 -27.15
N VAL A 95 -4.80 29.40 -27.07
CA VAL A 95 -5.81 29.20 -26.03
C VAL A 95 -5.12 29.00 -24.68
N GLN A 96 -5.60 29.75 -23.69
CA GLN A 96 -5.16 29.73 -22.30
C GLN A 96 -6.27 29.27 -21.37
N HIS A 97 -7.51 29.69 -21.60
CA HIS A 97 -8.66 29.37 -20.79
C HIS A 97 -9.74 28.71 -21.63
N LEU A 98 -10.06 27.46 -21.31
CA LEU A 98 -11.00 26.65 -22.07
C LEU A 98 -12.09 26.06 -21.17
N ASN A 99 -13.34 26.40 -21.43
CA ASN A 99 -14.49 25.81 -20.77
C ASN A 99 -15.22 24.85 -21.71
N LEU A 100 -15.16 23.55 -21.41
CA LEU A 100 -15.84 22.46 -22.13
C LEU A 100 -16.94 21.81 -21.28
N SER A 101 -17.32 22.42 -20.16
CA SER A 101 -18.27 21.82 -19.22
C SER A 101 -19.63 21.53 -19.85
N MET A 102 -20.36 20.56 -19.31
CA MET A 102 -21.72 20.21 -19.72
C MET A 102 -21.81 19.84 -21.20
N ASN A 103 -20.85 19.05 -21.66
CA ASN A 103 -20.87 18.38 -22.97
C ASN A 103 -20.90 16.86 -22.76
N ARG A 104 -20.61 16.07 -23.79
CA ARG A 104 -20.63 14.60 -23.73
C ARG A 104 -19.38 14.02 -24.37
N PHE A 105 -18.22 14.57 -24.00
CA PHE A 105 -16.93 14.18 -24.58
C PHE A 105 -16.69 12.68 -24.51
N GLY A 106 -17.11 12.02 -23.42
CA GLY A 106 -16.79 10.63 -23.17
C GLY A 106 -15.28 10.40 -23.05
N ASP A 107 -14.88 9.14 -22.90
CA ASP A 107 -13.47 8.81 -22.72
C ASP A 107 -12.63 9.08 -23.97
N ASP A 108 -13.17 8.87 -25.18
CA ASP A 108 -12.45 9.15 -26.42
C ASP A 108 -12.04 10.63 -26.51
N GLY A 109 -12.97 11.55 -26.21
CA GLY A 109 -12.67 12.98 -26.11
C GLY A 109 -11.71 13.30 -24.98
N GLY A 110 -11.91 12.69 -23.81
CA GLY A 110 -11.05 12.86 -22.63
C GLY A 110 -9.60 12.45 -22.86
N HIS A 111 -9.37 11.32 -23.52
CA HIS A 111 -8.05 10.81 -23.90
C HIS A 111 -7.35 11.76 -24.88
N GLN A 112 -8.08 12.36 -25.83
CA GLN A 112 -7.49 13.33 -26.76
C GLN A 112 -7.15 14.65 -26.08
N ILE A 113 -7.96 15.11 -25.12
CA ILE A 113 -7.60 16.25 -24.27
C ILE A 113 -6.33 15.93 -23.47
N ALA A 114 -6.23 14.75 -22.85
CA ALA A 114 -5.02 14.34 -22.12
C ALA A 114 -3.78 14.28 -23.04
N ALA A 115 -3.92 13.75 -24.25
CA ALA A 115 -2.85 13.74 -25.26
C ALA A 115 -2.41 15.16 -25.64
N ALA A 116 -3.36 16.09 -25.77
CA ALA A 116 -3.06 17.51 -25.99
C ALA A 116 -2.31 18.11 -24.82
N LEU A 117 -2.75 17.84 -23.59
CA LEU A 117 -2.12 18.33 -22.37
C LEU A 117 -0.68 17.82 -22.18
N LEU A 118 -0.25 16.74 -22.84
CA LEU A 118 1.16 16.30 -22.81
C LEU A 118 2.11 17.23 -23.59
N VAL A 119 1.61 17.91 -24.62
CA VAL A 119 2.44 18.69 -25.56
C VAL A 119 2.06 20.17 -25.62
N ASN A 120 0.86 20.55 -25.20
CA ASN A 120 0.41 21.93 -25.18
C ASN A 120 1.16 22.72 -24.11
N THR A 121 1.57 23.94 -24.45
CA THR A 121 2.41 24.79 -23.59
C THR A 121 1.76 26.15 -23.30
N THR A 122 0.49 26.33 -23.61
CA THR A 122 -0.22 27.61 -23.48
C THR A 122 -1.45 27.50 -22.59
N LEU A 123 -2.13 26.36 -22.61
CA LEU A 123 -3.33 26.14 -21.82
C LEU A 123 -3.00 26.24 -20.32
N ARG A 124 -3.81 27.03 -19.63
CA ARG A 124 -3.68 27.39 -18.22
C ARG A 124 -4.80 26.81 -17.39
N THR A 125 -6.03 26.85 -17.92
CA THR A 125 -7.21 26.31 -17.24
C THR A 125 -8.07 25.51 -18.20
N VAL A 126 -8.56 24.36 -17.76
CA VAL A 126 -9.56 23.58 -18.48
C VAL A 126 -10.69 23.14 -17.55
N ASP A 127 -11.93 23.38 -17.97
CA ASP A 127 -13.12 22.89 -17.28
C ASP A 127 -13.79 21.77 -18.09
N LEU A 128 -13.80 20.57 -17.53
CA LEU A 128 -14.38 19.35 -18.07
C LEU A 128 -15.56 18.85 -17.21
N THR A 129 -16.14 19.71 -16.38
CA THR A 129 -17.28 19.38 -15.52
C THR A 129 -18.41 18.74 -16.31
N ARG A 130 -18.98 17.61 -15.83
CA ARG A 130 -20.08 16.88 -16.49
C ARG A 130 -19.83 16.60 -17.98
N ASN A 131 -18.84 15.76 -18.27
CA ASN A 131 -18.50 15.32 -19.63
C ASN A 131 -18.59 13.81 -19.84
N ASN A 132 -19.13 13.08 -18.86
CA ASN A 132 -19.19 11.61 -18.84
C ASN A 132 -17.80 10.96 -18.94
N LEU A 133 -16.81 11.53 -18.25
CA LEU A 133 -15.45 11.02 -18.19
C LEU A 133 -15.34 9.92 -17.13
N THR A 134 -14.70 8.80 -17.46
CA THR A 134 -14.51 7.69 -16.53
C THR A 134 -13.09 7.63 -15.96
N GLY A 135 -12.79 6.60 -15.18
CA GLY A 135 -11.46 6.39 -14.62
C GLY A 135 -10.36 6.22 -15.67
N SER A 136 -10.67 5.77 -16.89
CA SER A 136 -9.67 5.67 -17.96
C SER A 136 -9.15 7.06 -18.37
N THR A 137 -10.04 8.04 -18.48
CA THR A 137 -9.68 9.44 -18.73
C THR A 137 -8.90 10.02 -17.58
N ALA A 138 -9.31 9.78 -16.34
CA ALA A 138 -8.59 10.26 -15.15
C ALA A 138 -7.13 9.77 -15.10
N VAL A 139 -6.88 8.50 -15.41
CA VAL A 139 -5.52 7.92 -15.51
C VAL A 139 -4.70 8.59 -16.63
N THR A 140 -5.34 8.92 -17.76
CA THR A 140 -4.62 9.57 -18.87
C THR A 140 -4.32 11.03 -18.55
N LEU A 141 -5.25 11.74 -17.91
CA LEU A 141 -5.07 13.12 -17.44
C LEU A 141 -4.01 13.21 -16.33
N SER A 142 -4.00 12.26 -15.39
CA SER A 142 -2.99 12.19 -14.32
C SER A 142 -1.59 12.03 -14.91
N TYR A 143 -1.43 11.15 -15.90
CA TYR A 143 -0.18 11.02 -16.64
C TYR A 143 0.20 12.32 -17.36
N ALA A 144 -0.75 12.98 -18.01
CA ALA A 144 -0.49 14.21 -18.76
C ALA A 144 0.00 15.37 -17.89
N ILE A 145 -0.61 15.58 -16.71
CA ILE A 145 -0.20 16.66 -15.80
C ILE A 145 1.13 16.37 -15.08
N GLU A 146 1.53 15.11 -14.97
CA GLU A 146 2.85 14.71 -14.44
C GLU A 146 3.96 14.89 -15.49
N HIS A 147 3.67 14.61 -16.76
CA HIS A 147 4.69 14.48 -17.80
C HIS A 147 4.75 15.65 -18.79
N ASN A 148 3.91 16.69 -18.61
CA ASN A 148 4.07 17.91 -19.41
C ASN A 148 5.32 18.69 -18.95
N PRO A 149 6.33 18.89 -19.83
CA PRO A 149 7.61 19.49 -19.45
C PRO A 149 7.52 20.99 -19.13
N LYS A 150 6.46 21.69 -19.56
CA LYS A 150 6.25 23.11 -19.32
C LYS A 150 5.29 23.39 -18.14
N ALA A 151 4.51 22.39 -17.73
CA ALA A 151 3.56 22.45 -16.62
C ALA A 151 2.74 23.75 -16.59
N THR A 152 2.19 24.16 -17.74
CA THR A 152 1.48 25.46 -17.87
C THR A 152 0.08 25.44 -17.30
N LEU A 153 -0.57 24.27 -17.30
CA LEU A 153 -1.90 24.06 -16.76
C LEU A 153 -1.85 24.11 -15.23
N TYR A 154 -2.45 25.13 -14.63
CA TYR A 154 -2.50 25.30 -13.18
C TYR A 154 -3.87 24.98 -12.59
N ASN A 155 -4.94 24.84 -13.40
CA ASN A 155 -6.26 24.49 -12.90
C ASN A 155 -7.02 23.56 -13.86
N MET A 156 -7.45 22.42 -13.35
CA MET A 156 -8.27 21.44 -14.05
C MET A 156 -9.52 21.12 -13.22
N VAL A 157 -10.69 21.24 -13.83
CA VAL A 157 -11.98 20.95 -13.17
C VAL A 157 -12.60 19.72 -13.81
N LEU A 158 -12.87 18.70 -12.99
CA LEU A 158 -13.43 17.40 -13.41
C LEU A 158 -14.71 17.05 -12.62
N VAL A 159 -15.34 18.04 -12.00
CA VAL A 159 -16.51 17.86 -11.13
C VAL A 159 -17.67 17.18 -11.88
N ASP A 160 -18.43 16.37 -11.16
CA ASP A 160 -19.59 15.62 -11.62
C ASP A 160 -19.28 14.70 -12.83
N ASN A 161 -18.13 14.02 -12.80
CA ASN A 161 -17.78 12.95 -13.72
C ASN A 161 -17.63 11.60 -12.98
N PRO A 162 -18.02 10.46 -13.59
CA PRO A 162 -17.91 9.14 -12.99
C PRO A 162 -16.47 8.57 -13.06
N LEU A 163 -15.49 9.28 -12.46
CA LEU A 163 -14.07 8.93 -12.52
C LEU A 163 -13.74 7.59 -11.81
N GLY A 164 -14.63 7.13 -10.94
CA GLY A 164 -14.42 5.91 -10.16
C GLY A 164 -13.28 6.02 -9.14
N CYS A 165 -13.00 4.92 -8.44
CA CYS A 165 -11.98 4.88 -7.40
C CYS A 165 -10.57 4.84 -8.01
N THR A 166 -10.37 4.04 -9.07
CA THR A 166 -9.06 3.88 -9.71
C THR A 166 -8.58 5.17 -10.37
N GLY A 167 -9.50 5.86 -11.07
CA GLY A 167 -9.21 7.15 -11.70
C GLY A 167 -8.94 8.27 -10.71
N THR A 168 -9.80 8.39 -9.69
CA THR A 168 -9.60 9.37 -8.60
C THR A 168 -8.27 9.14 -7.88
N LYS A 169 -7.93 7.87 -7.58
CA LYS A 169 -6.65 7.51 -6.96
C LYS A 169 -5.46 7.98 -7.80
N ALA A 170 -5.49 7.76 -9.13
CA ALA A 170 -4.42 8.17 -10.02
C ALA A 170 -4.19 9.69 -9.98
N LEU A 171 -5.26 10.49 -10.03
CA LEU A 171 -5.19 11.95 -9.92
C LEU A 171 -4.66 12.41 -8.55
N LEU A 172 -5.17 11.85 -7.46
CA LEU A 172 -4.72 12.21 -6.11
C LEU A 172 -3.25 11.84 -5.87
N ARG A 173 -2.79 10.72 -6.43
CA ARG A 173 -1.37 10.34 -6.40
C ARG A 173 -0.50 11.37 -7.12
N SER A 174 -0.90 11.81 -8.31
CA SER A 174 -0.17 12.86 -9.05
C SER A 174 -0.10 14.17 -8.27
N VAL A 175 -1.18 14.54 -7.59
CA VAL A 175 -1.18 15.72 -6.71
C VAL A 175 -0.25 15.50 -5.51
N ALA A 176 -0.28 14.34 -4.86
CA ALA A 176 0.60 13.99 -3.74
C ALA A 176 2.09 14.06 -4.12
N ARG A 177 2.43 13.70 -5.36
CA ARG A 177 3.79 13.79 -5.95
C ARG A 177 4.24 15.22 -6.24
N GLY A 178 3.41 16.23 -5.99
CA GLY A 178 3.75 17.64 -6.16
C GLY A 178 3.39 18.22 -7.53
N CYS A 179 2.41 17.64 -8.24
CA CYS A 179 1.88 18.26 -9.45
C CYS A 179 1.41 19.69 -9.16
N ARG A 180 1.78 20.63 -10.04
CA ARG A 180 1.45 22.06 -9.91
C ARG A 180 0.00 22.37 -10.29
N CYS A 181 -0.69 21.44 -10.95
CA CYS A 181 -2.07 21.63 -11.37
C CYS A 181 -3.01 21.47 -10.16
N ASN A 182 -3.83 22.50 -9.89
CA ASN A 182 -4.94 22.38 -8.98
C ASN A 182 -6.06 21.56 -9.64
N VAL A 183 -6.33 20.37 -9.10
CA VAL A 183 -7.35 19.46 -9.62
C VAL A 183 -8.59 19.53 -8.76
N ARG A 184 -9.74 19.88 -9.34
CA ARG A 184 -11.05 19.89 -8.65
C ARG A 184 -11.86 18.68 -9.04
N LEU A 185 -12.34 17.93 -8.05
CA LEU A 185 -13.01 16.65 -8.23
C LEU A 185 -14.34 16.64 -7.46
N SER A 186 -15.29 15.86 -7.94
CA SER A 186 -16.38 15.29 -7.13
C SER A 186 -16.05 13.84 -6.86
N PHE A 187 -16.42 13.31 -5.69
CA PHE A 187 -16.24 11.89 -5.42
C PHE A 187 -17.59 11.20 -5.20
N TYR A 188 -17.89 10.23 -6.05
CA TYR A 188 -19.00 9.30 -5.86
C TYR A 188 -18.41 7.94 -5.57
N ASP A 189 -18.72 7.38 -4.39
CA ASP A 189 -18.27 6.05 -3.97
C ASP A 189 -19.05 4.95 -4.72
N GLY A 190 -18.84 4.90 -6.03
CA GLY A 190 -19.21 3.79 -6.88
C GLY A 190 -17.96 3.00 -7.19
N GLU A 191 -18.01 1.67 -7.04
CA GLU A 191 -17.05 0.80 -7.73
C GLU A 191 -16.99 1.23 -9.21
N ASP A 192 -15.80 1.23 -9.81
CA ASP A 192 -15.63 1.48 -11.24
C ASP A 192 -16.70 0.63 -11.96
N ALA A 193 -17.70 1.28 -12.55
CA ALA A 193 -18.99 0.67 -12.86
C ALA A 193 -18.86 -0.44 -13.91
N ASN A 194 -18.46 -1.65 -13.49
CA ASN A 194 -18.37 -2.83 -14.33
C ASN A 194 -19.70 -3.58 -14.27
N LYS A 195 -20.73 -3.00 -14.88
CA LYS A 195 -22.02 -3.68 -15.08
C LYS A 195 -22.05 -4.57 -16.33
N ALA A 196 -21.00 -4.56 -17.15
CA ALA A 196 -20.90 -5.39 -18.35
C ALA A 196 -19.56 -6.16 -18.38
N ALA A 197 -19.62 -7.46 -18.69
CA ALA A 197 -18.44 -8.32 -18.83
C ALA A 197 -17.51 -7.94 -20.01
N THR A 198 -17.95 -7.01 -20.86
CA THR A 198 -17.30 -6.61 -22.12
C THR A 198 -16.49 -5.31 -22.03
N VAL A 199 -16.54 -4.56 -20.93
CA VAL A 199 -15.80 -3.29 -20.78
C VAL A 199 -14.44 -3.55 -20.13
N ARG A 200 -13.37 -3.11 -20.78
CA ARG A 200 -12.00 -3.17 -20.24
C ARG A 200 -11.94 -2.43 -18.90
N ARG A 201 -11.41 -3.09 -17.87
CA ARG A 201 -11.26 -2.47 -16.54
C ARG A 201 -10.30 -1.29 -16.60
N VAL A 202 -10.54 -0.27 -15.76
CA VAL A 202 -9.58 0.84 -15.61
C VAL A 202 -8.25 0.28 -15.12
N PHE A 203 -7.17 0.63 -15.81
CA PHE A 203 -5.81 0.27 -15.44
C PHE A 203 -5.43 0.87 -14.08
N ASP A 204 -4.98 0.01 -13.17
CA ASP A 204 -4.48 0.40 -11.87
C ASP A 204 -2.97 0.18 -11.82
N SER A 205 -2.21 1.28 -11.77
CA SER A 205 -0.75 1.25 -11.69
C SER A 205 -0.23 0.59 -10.41
N SER A 206 -1.07 0.40 -9.38
CA SER A 206 -0.71 -0.36 -8.16
C SER A 206 -0.69 -1.88 -8.43
N PHE A 207 -1.44 -2.35 -9.42
CA PHE A 207 -1.58 -3.77 -9.78
C PHE A 207 -1.41 -3.97 -11.31
N PRO A 208 -0.23 -3.66 -11.87
CA PRO A 208 0.01 -3.69 -13.31
C PRO A 208 -0.11 -5.09 -13.94
N ALA A 209 -0.12 -6.17 -13.15
CA ALA A 209 -0.32 -7.53 -13.64
C ALA A 209 -1.80 -7.95 -13.76
N ALA A 210 -2.74 -7.20 -13.15
CA ALA A 210 -4.13 -7.62 -13.00
C ALA A 210 -4.90 -7.77 -14.33
N GLN A 211 -4.45 -7.09 -15.39
CA GLN A 211 -5.03 -7.18 -16.75
C GLN A 211 -4.05 -7.78 -17.77
N SER A 212 -2.95 -8.38 -17.30
CA SER A 212 -1.99 -9.08 -18.15
C SER A 212 -2.62 -10.35 -18.77
N PRO A 213 -2.33 -10.71 -20.03
CA PRO A 213 -1.44 -10.02 -20.96
C PRO A 213 -2.09 -8.79 -21.62
N TYR A 214 -1.27 -7.83 -22.05
CA TYR A 214 -1.72 -6.62 -22.73
C TYR A 214 -1.43 -6.68 -24.22
N GLU A 215 -2.40 -6.23 -25.02
CA GLU A 215 -2.22 -5.79 -26.41
C GLU A 215 -2.64 -4.32 -26.50
N LEU A 216 -1.68 -3.44 -26.75
CA LEU A 216 -1.81 -1.98 -26.62
C LEU A 216 -1.63 -1.31 -27.98
N HIS A 217 -2.69 -0.67 -28.47
CA HIS A 217 -2.72 0.01 -29.77
C HIS A 217 -2.30 1.48 -29.63
N LEU A 218 -0.98 1.70 -29.58
CA LEU A 218 -0.39 3.01 -29.26
C LEU A 218 -0.76 4.12 -30.26
N HIS A 219 -1.07 3.75 -31.51
CA HIS A 219 -1.39 4.67 -32.60
C HIS A 219 -2.84 5.21 -32.56
N THR A 220 -3.78 4.46 -32.01
CA THR A 220 -5.21 4.79 -32.00
C THR A 220 -5.73 5.19 -30.62
N SER A 221 -5.06 4.76 -29.55
CA SER A 221 -5.53 4.96 -28.17
C SER A 221 -4.46 5.66 -27.33
N PRO A 222 -4.64 6.96 -26.99
CA PRO A 222 -3.78 7.63 -26.02
C PRO A 222 -3.78 6.93 -24.66
N TYR A 223 -4.89 6.28 -24.29
CA TYR A 223 -4.96 5.49 -23.07
C TYR A 223 -4.04 4.27 -23.11
N ASP A 224 -3.98 3.54 -24.22
CA ASP A 224 -3.07 2.40 -24.38
C ASP A 224 -1.61 2.84 -24.34
N TYR A 225 -1.30 4.02 -24.90
CA TYR A 225 0.03 4.61 -24.76
C TYR A 225 0.38 4.88 -23.29
N VAL A 226 -0.55 5.45 -22.51
CA VAL A 226 -0.34 5.66 -21.07
C VAL A 226 -0.17 4.35 -20.32
N ILE A 227 -0.97 3.31 -20.62
CA ILE A 227 -0.81 1.99 -20.00
C ILE A 227 0.57 1.40 -20.33
N ALA A 228 1.04 1.52 -21.57
CA ALA A 228 2.37 1.05 -21.95
C ALA A 228 3.46 1.75 -21.13
N CYS A 229 3.38 3.07 -20.98
CA CYS A 229 4.31 3.84 -20.16
C CYS A 229 4.25 3.43 -18.67
N GLU A 230 3.05 3.31 -18.11
CA GLU A 230 2.86 2.97 -16.70
C GLU A 230 3.29 1.54 -16.35
N VAL A 231 3.05 0.56 -17.24
CA VAL A 231 3.50 -0.84 -17.05
C VAL A 231 5.03 -0.91 -17.08
N VAL A 232 5.68 -0.22 -18.03
CA VAL A 232 7.14 -0.15 -18.08
C VAL A 232 7.69 0.58 -16.84
N ALA A 233 7.10 1.70 -16.44
CA ALA A 233 7.49 2.42 -15.22
C ALA A 233 7.30 1.58 -13.95
N ALA A 234 6.25 0.74 -13.89
CA ALA A 234 6.05 -0.20 -12.80
C ALA A 234 7.15 -1.27 -12.74
N ALA A 235 7.62 -1.76 -13.89
CA ALA A 235 8.75 -2.67 -13.96
C ALA A 235 10.07 -2.03 -13.53
N VAL A 236 10.33 -0.78 -13.95
CA VAL A 236 11.49 0.02 -13.49
C VAL A 236 11.47 0.19 -11.97
N ALA A 237 10.30 0.46 -11.40
CA ALA A 237 10.10 0.53 -9.95
C ALA A 237 10.06 -0.85 -9.25
N ARG A 238 10.33 -1.94 -9.97
CA ARG A 238 10.31 -3.33 -9.48
C ARG A 238 8.99 -3.74 -8.80
N ARG A 239 7.88 -3.19 -9.31
CA ARG A 239 6.50 -3.51 -8.91
C ARG A 239 5.87 -4.61 -9.76
N CYS A 240 6.50 -4.95 -10.89
CA CYS A 240 6.18 -6.12 -11.70
C CYS A 240 7.40 -6.60 -12.48
N GLU A 241 7.33 -7.82 -12.97
CA GLU A 241 8.27 -8.40 -13.93
C GLU A 241 7.58 -8.46 -15.30
N LEU A 242 8.29 -8.07 -16.36
CA LEU A 242 7.78 -8.08 -17.73
C LEU A 242 8.34 -9.27 -18.51
N PHE A 243 7.48 -9.93 -19.26
CA PHE A 243 7.83 -11.07 -20.12
C PHE A 243 6.94 -11.07 -21.37
N ASP A 244 7.31 -11.89 -22.36
CA ASP A 244 6.62 -11.97 -23.67
C ASP A 244 6.41 -10.59 -24.32
N VAL A 245 7.46 -9.77 -24.34
CA VAL A 245 7.40 -8.41 -24.87
C VAL A 245 7.69 -8.41 -26.38
N SER A 246 6.80 -7.83 -27.17
CA SER A 246 7.01 -7.64 -28.61
C SER A 246 6.36 -6.36 -29.10
N PHE A 247 6.98 -5.73 -30.10
CA PHE A 247 6.49 -4.52 -30.71
C PHE A 247 6.29 -4.71 -32.21
N GLU A 248 5.14 -4.26 -32.71
CA GLU A 248 4.80 -4.25 -34.12
C GLU A 248 4.69 -2.78 -34.58
N PRO A 249 5.60 -2.30 -35.45
CA PRO A 249 5.54 -0.93 -35.96
C PRO A 249 4.29 -0.72 -36.81
N ALA A 250 3.80 0.52 -36.87
CA ALA A 250 2.66 0.84 -37.74
C ALA A 250 3.03 0.63 -39.22
N THR A 251 2.07 0.19 -40.03
CA THR A 251 2.28 -0.15 -41.46
C THR A 251 2.83 0.99 -42.31
N ASP A 252 2.65 2.24 -41.86
CA ASP A 252 3.09 3.44 -42.57
C ASP A 252 4.55 3.82 -42.26
N GLU A 253 5.21 3.13 -41.31
CA GLU A 253 6.63 3.33 -40.94
C GLU A 253 7.60 2.36 -41.65
N VAL A 254 7.14 1.54 -42.59
CA VAL A 254 8.06 0.80 -43.46
C VAL A 254 8.68 1.81 -44.42
N ASP A 255 9.92 2.22 -44.12
CA ASP A 255 10.70 3.18 -44.89
C ASP A 255 10.52 3.04 -46.40
N LEU A 256 10.42 4.19 -47.07
CA LEU A 256 10.27 4.42 -48.51
C LEU A 256 11.44 3.90 -49.37
N GLU A 257 12.25 2.97 -48.89
CA GLU A 257 13.29 2.31 -49.67
C GLU A 257 13.01 0.80 -49.78
N HIS A 258 12.51 0.42 -50.96
CA HIS A 258 12.22 -0.93 -51.46
C HIS A 258 10.79 -1.46 -51.23
N HIS A 259 10.04 -1.39 -52.33
CA HIS A 259 8.78 -2.08 -52.57
C HIS A 259 8.84 -3.57 -52.18
N ALA A 260 8.17 -3.92 -51.09
CA ALA A 260 7.36 -5.12 -50.96
C ALA A 260 6.44 -4.92 -49.75
N LYS A 261 5.14 -5.25 -49.88
CA LYS A 261 4.22 -5.41 -48.74
C LYS A 261 4.73 -6.58 -47.88
N LYS A 262 5.74 -6.34 -47.04
CA LYS A 262 6.15 -7.26 -45.98
C LYS A 262 5.16 -7.07 -44.84
N HIS A 263 4.59 -8.17 -44.37
CA HIS A 263 3.91 -8.20 -43.07
C HIS A 263 4.82 -7.51 -42.03
N ALA A 264 4.26 -6.62 -41.21
CA ALA A 264 5.01 -5.94 -40.16
C ALA A 264 5.72 -6.99 -39.30
N VAL A 265 7.06 -6.98 -39.32
CA VAL A 265 7.86 -7.96 -38.59
C VAL A 265 7.76 -7.61 -37.11
N GLN A 266 7.24 -8.54 -36.30
CA GLN A 266 7.23 -8.39 -34.85
C GLN A 266 8.67 -8.34 -34.34
N GLN A 267 9.01 -7.23 -33.69
CA GLN A 267 10.29 -7.03 -33.06
C GLN A 267 10.23 -7.59 -31.63
N PRO A 268 10.98 -8.66 -31.30
CA PRO A 268 11.03 -9.16 -29.93
C PRO A 268 11.82 -8.19 -29.04
N LEU A 269 11.25 -7.89 -27.88
CA LEU A 269 11.84 -7.02 -26.86
C LEU A 269 12.02 -7.79 -25.55
N GLU A 270 12.84 -7.26 -24.66
CA GLU A 270 12.97 -7.73 -23.28
C GLU A 270 13.17 -6.55 -22.33
N PHE A 271 12.78 -6.71 -21.06
CA PHE A 271 13.09 -5.70 -20.04
C PHE A 271 14.49 -5.94 -19.49
N SER A 272 15.32 -4.90 -19.48
CA SER A 272 16.69 -4.97 -18.95
C SER A 272 16.80 -4.13 -17.69
N ASP A 273 17.13 -4.81 -16.58
CA ASP A 273 17.43 -4.16 -15.29
C ASP A 273 18.64 -3.21 -15.37
N GLN A 274 19.57 -3.43 -16.31
CA GLN A 274 20.78 -2.62 -16.45
C GLN A 274 20.48 -1.22 -17.00
N VAL A 275 19.59 -1.13 -18.00
CA VAL A 275 19.20 0.15 -18.62
C VAL A 275 17.87 0.68 -18.12
N GLN A 276 17.22 -0.02 -17.19
CA GLN A 276 15.92 0.31 -16.61
C GLN A 276 14.86 0.60 -17.69
N GLY A 277 14.70 -0.33 -18.62
CA GLY A 277 13.75 -0.17 -19.71
C GLY A 277 13.70 -1.34 -20.68
N LEU A 278 12.88 -1.19 -21.72
CA LEU A 278 12.78 -2.17 -22.79
C LEU A 278 14.00 -2.06 -23.70
N VAL A 279 14.56 -3.19 -24.13
CA VAL A 279 15.63 -3.29 -25.12
C VAL A 279 15.22 -4.29 -26.21
N GLU A 280 15.84 -4.18 -27.37
CA GLU A 280 15.71 -5.21 -28.40
C GLU A 280 16.33 -6.51 -27.89
N LYS A 281 15.68 -7.65 -28.12
CA LYS A 281 16.15 -8.93 -27.58
C LYS A 281 17.58 -9.25 -28.07
N GLY A 282 18.50 -9.44 -27.12
CA GLY A 282 19.93 -9.65 -27.44
C GLY A 282 20.72 -8.37 -27.72
N SER A 283 20.16 -7.20 -27.45
CA SER A 283 20.78 -5.88 -27.56
C SER A 283 20.80 -5.16 -26.21
N THR A 284 21.72 -4.20 -26.04
CA THR A 284 21.75 -3.29 -24.89
C THR A 284 21.12 -1.93 -25.19
N LYS A 285 20.66 -1.72 -26.44
CA LYS A 285 20.09 -0.45 -26.87
C LYS A 285 18.68 -0.29 -26.32
N LEU A 286 18.46 0.82 -25.60
CA LEU A 286 17.14 1.19 -25.08
C LEU A 286 16.15 1.38 -26.23
N PHE A 287 15.03 0.68 -26.15
CA PHE A 287 13.87 0.86 -26.99
C PHE A 287 12.99 1.97 -26.40
N HIS A 288 12.95 3.11 -27.08
CA HIS A 288 12.03 4.18 -26.73
C HIS A 288 10.64 3.84 -27.26
N LEU A 289 9.65 3.80 -26.35
CA LEU A 289 8.25 3.64 -26.71
C LEU A 289 7.83 4.68 -27.75
N ARG A 290 7.37 4.20 -28.90
CA ARG A 290 6.85 5.07 -29.97
C ARG A 290 5.38 5.40 -29.70
N ARG A 291 4.91 6.53 -30.22
CA ARG A 291 3.49 6.92 -30.18
C ARG A 291 2.63 6.20 -31.24
N ARG A 292 3.21 5.27 -31.99
CA ARG A 292 2.56 4.49 -33.05
C ARG A 292 3.00 3.03 -32.98
N GLY A 293 2.19 2.12 -33.50
CA GLY A 293 2.41 0.67 -33.45
C GLY A 293 1.52 -0.06 -32.44
N ILE A 294 1.81 -1.35 -32.24
CA ILE A 294 1.14 -2.24 -31.28
C ILE A 294 2.20 -2.84 -30.35
N LEU A 295 2.03 -2.67 -29.04
CA LEU A 295 2.88 -3.29 -28.03
C LEU A 295 2.13 -4.46 -27.39
N ARG A 296 2.71 -5.66 -27.44
CA ARG A 296 2.23 -6.82 -26.69
C ARG A 296 3.18 -7.10 -25.55
N ILE A 297 2.66 -7.18 -24.33
CA ILE A 297 3.47 -7.28 -23.10
C ILE A 297 2.70 -8.02 -22.01
N SER A 298 3.37 -8.97 -21.36
CA SER A 298 2.84 -9.62 -20.16
C SER A 298 3.56 -9.10 -18.93
N ALA A 299 2.82 -8.94 -17.83
CA ALA A 299 3.34 -8.56 -16.52
C ALA A 299 2.94 -9.60 -15.46
N ARG A 300 3.83 -9.82 -14.48
CA ARG A 300 3.58 -10.59 -13.25
C ARG A 300 3.82 -9.70 -12.04
N TYR A 301 2.97 -9.80 -11.02
CA TYR A 301 3.08 -9.03 -9.79
C TYR A 301 4.38 -9.35 -9.08
N VAL A 302 4.98 -8.29 -8.56
CA VAL A 302 6.19 -8.36 -7.77
C VAL A 302 5.93 -7.45 -6.56
N PRO A 303 5.81 -8.00 -5.33
CA PRO A 303 5.51 -7.19 -4.15
C PRO A 303 6.50 -6.05 -3.98
N TRP A 304 6.07 -4.86 -3.59
CA TRP A 304 6.98 -3.72 -3.49
C TRP A 304 8.06 -4.00 -2.43
N ARG A 305 9.28 -3.53 -2.66
CA ARG A 305 10.27 -3.48 -1.59
C ARG A 305 9.87 -2.36 -0.63
N ILE A 306 9.98 -2.61 0.66
CA ILE A 306 9.77 -1.59 1.69
C ILE A 306 10.95 -0.64 1.60
N GLN A 307 10.75 0.46 0.90
CA GLN A 307 11.71 1.55 0.84
C GLN A 307 11.01 2.83 1.28
N LEU A 308 11.77 3.68 1.97
CA LEU A 308 11.36 5.04 2.32
C LEU A 308 11.41 5.85 1.03
N THR A 309 10.38 5.73 0.21
CA THR A 309 10.27 6.48 -1.05
C THR A 309 9.83 7.90 -0.72
N ASN A 310 10.62 8.91 -1.12
CA ASN A 310 10.21 10.32 -1.10
C ASN A 310 9.30 10.66 -2.29
N ASP A 311 8.45 9.72 -2.69
CA ASP A 311 7.60 9.84 -3.88
C ASP A 311 6.55 10.95 -3.68
N VAL A 312 6.21 11.28 -2.44
CA VAL A 312 5.26 12.37 -2.12
C VAL A 312 5.98 13.60 -1.59
N THR A 313 5.34 14.76 -1.74
CA THR A 313 5.83 16.05 -1.23
C THR A 313 4.88 16.61 -0.17
N PRO A 314 5.36 17.31 0.88
CA PRO A 314 4.49 17.93 1.87
C PRO A 314 3.45 18.88 1.26
N ASP A 315 3.83 19.66 0.24
CA ASP A 315 2.91 20.55 -0.46
C ASP A 315 1.88 19.78 -1.29
N GLY A 316 2.30 18.70 -1.94
CA GLY A 316 1.39 17.77 -2.63
C GLY A 316 0.37 17.16 -1.69
N LEU A 317 0.78 16.72 -0.50
CA LEU A 317 -0.13 16.19 0.52
C LEU A 317 -1.10 17.26 1.04
N ARG A 318 -0.64 18.51 1.25
CA ARG A 318 -1.54 19.63 1.58
C ARG A 318 -2.57 19.89 0.49
N ASN A 319 -2.18 19.75 -0.78
CA ASN A 319 -3.11 19.87 -1.90
C ASN A 319 -4.12 18.72 -1.92
N VAL A 320 -3.71 17.47 -1.65
CA VAL A 320 -4.64 16.34 -1.48
C VAL A 320 -5.63 16.60 -0.35
N ILE A 321 -5.16 17.07 0.82
CA ILE A 321 -6.01 17.45 1.96
C ILE A 321 -7.01 18.53 1.55
N LYS A 322 -6.57 19.53 0.79
CA LYS A 322 -7.46 20.59 0.27
C LYS A 322 -8.53 20.02 -0.64
N ILE A 323 -8.20 19.07 -1.52
CA ILE A 323 -9.17 18.39 -2.39
C ILE A 323 -10.18 17.61 -1.53
N ILE A 324 -9.72 16.88 -0.51
CA ILE A 324 -10.58 16.15 0.45
C ILE A 324 -11.58 17.08 1.15
N ARG A 325 -11.17 18.30 1.48
CA ARG A 325 -12.04 19.29 2.13
C ARG A 325 -12.97 20.02 1.17
N ASP A 326 -12.68 20.07 -0.12
CA ASP A 326 -13.47 20.84 -1.08
C ASP A 326 -14.73 20.05 -1.47
N ARG A 327 -15.90 20.60 -1.09
CA ARG A 327 -17.24 20.28 -1.62
C ARG A 327 -17.81 18.88 -1.38
N ILE A 328 -17.73 18.36 -0.17
CA ILE A 328 -18.13 16.98 0.09
C ILE A 328 -18.75 16.82 1.49
N SER A 329 -19.69 15.90 1.65
CA SER A 329 -20.19 15.43 2.94
C SER A 329 -19.11 14.66 3.72
N THR A 330 -19.18 14.59 5.06
CA THR A 330 -18.17 13.84 5.85
C THR A 330 -17.97 12.41 5.35
N ARG A 331 -19.03 11.76 4.84
CA ARG A 331 -18.95 10.43 4.23
C ARG A 331 -18.05 10.40 3.00
N GLU A 332 -18.26 11.29 2.02
CA GLU A 332 -17.42 11.23 0.82
C GLU A 332 -16.00 11.73 1.11
N MET A 333 -15.79 12.55 2.17
CA MET A 333 -14.44 12.92 2.62
C MET A 333 -13.70 11.68 3.13
N CYS A 334 -14.35 10.84 3.94
CA CYS A 334 -13.78 9.58 4.42
C CYS A 334 -13.47 8.63 3.26
N SER A 335 -14.41 8.45 2.32
CA SER A 335 -14.17 7.58 1.15
C SER A 335 -13.05 8.12 0.26
N MET A 336 -12.95 9.44 0.06
CA MET A 336 -11.88 10.03 -0.74
C MET A 336 -10.53 9.97 -0.02
N LEU A 337 -10.49 10.12 1.31
CA LEU A 337 -9.28 9.89 2.11
C LEU A 337 -8.80 8.45 1.95
N GLU A 338 -9.69 7.47 2.02
CA GLU A 338 -9.37 6.06 1.83
C GLU A 338 -8.81 5.78 0.42
N VAL A 339 -9.42 6.37 -0.62
CA VAL A 339 -8.90 6.29 -1.99
C VAL A 339 -7.53 6.95 -2.11
N ALA A 340 -7.33 8.12 -1.50
CA ALA A 340 -6.07 8.85 -1.51
C ALA A 340 -4.94 8.06 -0.86
N THR A 341 -5.23 7.36 0.24
CA THR A 341 -4.21 6.67 1.05
C THR A 341 -3.95 5.22 0.62
N THR A 342 -4.81 4.66 -0.23
CA THR A 342 -4.76 3.24 -0.66
C THR A 342 -3.36 2.81 -1.10
N ASP A 343 -2.64 3.63 -1.87
CA ASP A 343 -1.32 3.26 -2.37
C ASP A 343 -0.21 4.28 -2.06
N LEU A 344 -0.47 5.15 -1.09
CA LEU A 344 0.56 5.95 -0.45
C LEU A 344 1.27 5.14 0.63
N PHE A 345 2.56 5.41 0.74
CA PHE A 345 3.47 4.90 1.75
C PHE A 345 4.16 6.14 2.33
N LEU A 346 3.84 6.46 3.57
CA LEU A 346 4.00 7.78 4.17
C LEU A 346 4.86 7.68 5.42
N HIS A 347 5.70 8.67 5.67
CA HIS A 347 6.34 8.81 6.97
C HIS A 347 5.32 9.30 8.01
N ILE A 348 5.61 9.08 9.29
CA ILE A 348 4.77 9.60 10.38
C ILE A 348 4.50 11.10 10.28
N ARG A 349 5.50 11.89 9.86
CA ARG A 349 5.33 13.34 9.64
C ARG A 349 4.31 13.68 8.55
N ASP A 350 4.17 12.81 7.56
CA ASP A 350 3.24 12.98 6.44
C ASP A 350 1.83 12.60 6.87
N VAL A 351 1.70 11.56 7.70
CA VAL A 351 0.43 11.21 8.36
C VAL A 351 -0.02 12.31 9.33
N ASP A 352 0.90 12.91 10.08
CA ASP A 352 0.63 14.08 10.92
C ASP A 352 0.02 15.24 10.09
N LEU A 353 0.42 15.43 8.83
CA LEU A 353 -0.19 16.44 7.97
C LEU A 353 -1.66 16.14 7.70
N PHE A 354 -2.02 14.88 7.44
CA PHE A 354 -3.43 14.47 7.24
C PHE A 354 -4.26 14.67 8.50
N VAL A 355 -3.77 14.21 9.65
CA VAL A 355 -4.49 14.34 10.93
C VAL A 355 -4.76 15.81 11.25
N ASN A 356 -3.73 16.66 11.18
CA ASN A 356 -3.87 18.09 11.48
C ASN A 356 -4.67 18.83 10.41
N GLY A 357 -4.51 18.47 9.14
CA GLY A 357 -5.14 19.15 8.01
C GLY A 357 -6.64 18.85 7.86
N LEU A 358 -7.10 17.70 8.36
CA LEU A 358 -8.49 17.24 8.32
C LEU A 358 -9.20 17.36 9.68
N LEU A 359 -8.50 17.80 10.72
CA LEU A 359 -9.07 18.03 12.05
C LEU A 359 -10.29 18.98 11.96
N GLY A 360 -11.39 18.60 12.61
CA GLY A 360 -12.65 19.34 12.59
C GLY A 360 -13.50 19.14 11.32
N SER A 361 -12.96 18.50 10.28
CA SER A 361 -13.73 18.10 9.08
C SER A 361 -14.12 16.62 9.12
N ILE A 362 -13.20 15.76 9.59
CA ILE A 362 -13.38 14.32 9.77
C ILE A 362 -13.04 13.96 11.22
N ASP A 363 -13.71 12.96 11.79
CA ASP A 363 -13.37 12.41 13.10
C ASP A 363 -11.92 11.87 13.10
N VAL A 364 -11.15 12.16 14.16
CA VAL A 364 -9.74 11.78 14.23
C VAL A 364 -9.54 10.26 14.12
N VAL A 365 -10.49 9.46 14.64
CA VAL A 365 -10.48 7.99 14.53
C VAL A 365 -10.53 7.57 13.06
N ASP A 366 -11.40 8.21 12.27
CA ASP A 366 -11.56 7.92 10.84
C ASP A 366 -10.32 8.33 10.02
N VAL A 367 -9.67 9.43 10.38
CA VAL A 367 -8.44 9.87 9.71
C VAL A 367 -7.29 8.92 10.04
N VAL A 368 -7.10 8.60 11.33
CA VAL A 368 -6.04 7.68 11.77
C VAL A 368 -6.26 6.28 11.20
N ALA A 369 -7.49 5.75 11.20
CA ALA A 369 -7.79 4.43 10.63
C ALA A 369 -7.33 4.28 9.17
N ARG A 370 -7.54 5.32 8.35
CA ARG A 370 -7.26 5.32 6.91
C ARG A 370 -5.81 5.66 6.56
N THR A 371 -5.06 6.22 7.50
CA THR A 371 -3.67 6.66 7.29
C THR A 371 -2.65 5.81 8.05
N LEU A 372 -3.04 5.13 9.13
CA LEU A 372 -2.18 4.26 9.91
C LEU A 372 -1.55 3.14 9.08
N PRO A 373 -2.28 2.45 8.17
CA PRO A 373 -1.69 1.48 7.23
C PRO A 373 -0.84 2.10 6.14
N CYS A 374 -0.58 3.41 6.13
CA CYS A 374 0.36 4.02 5.20
C CYS A 374 1.75 4.21 5.82
N ILE A 375 1.87 4.14 7.16
CA ILE A 375 3.11 4.43 7.87
C ILE A 375 4.18 3.41 7.45
N VAL A 376 5.29 3.90 6.89
CA VAL A 376 6.46 3.06 6.57
C VAL A 376 7.45 2.95 7.73
N ASP A 377 7.53 3.97 8.58
CA ASP A 377 8.43 4.06 9.72
C ASP A 377 7.71 3.74 11.05
N GLY A 378 7.66 2.45 11.39
CA GLY A 378 6.91 1.97 12.56
C GLY A 378 7.49 2.31 13.94
N THR A 379 8.68 2.93 14.03
CA THR A 379 9.39 3.14 15.31
C THR A 379 8.69 4.18 16.19
N GLN A 380 8.03 5.16 15.57
CA GLN A 380 7.36 6.27 16.28
C GLN A 380 5.84 6.11 16.33
N THR A 381 5.29 4.96 15.93
CA THR A 381 3.84 4.74 15.84
C THR A 381 3.16 4.85 17.20
N LEU A 382 3.75 4.35 18.29
CA LEU A 382 3.15 4.48 19.62
C LEU A 382 3.05 5.95 20.09
N PRO A 383 4.15 6.74 20.09
CA PRO A 383 4.06 8.17 20.40
C PRO A 383 3.05 8.92 19.53
N PHE A 384 2.96 8.59 18.23
CA PHE A 384 1.98 9.16 17.32
C PHE A 384 0.54 8.85 17.75
N LEU A 385 0.22 7.58 18.03
CA LEU A 385 -1.11 7.15 18.45
C LEU A 385 -1.52 7.83 19.77
N LEU A 386 -0.63 7.88 20.77
CA LEU A 386 -0.92 8.47 22.07
C LEU A 386 -1.05 10.00 22.02
N ARG A 387 -0.40 10.65 21.06
CA ARG A 387 -0.51 12.10 20.84
C ARG A 387 -1.87 12.49 20.26
N HIS A 388 -2.38 11.68 19.33
CA HIS A 388 -3.59 12.04 18.55
C HIS A 388 -4.86 11.35 18.98
N LEU A 389 -4.77 10.18 19.63
CA LEU A 389 -5.94 9.41 20.06
C LEU A 389 -6.03 9.38 21.58
N SER A 390 -7.16 9.86 22.11
CA SER A 390 -7.49 9.63 23.51
C SER A 390 -7.73 8.14 23.79
N PHE A 391 -7.80 7.77 25.07
CA PHE A 391 -8.19 6.43 25.48
C PHE A 391 -9.53 5.99 24.85
N SER A 392 -10.51 6.89 24.79
CA SER A 392 -11.82 6.62 24.18
C SER A 392 -11.69 6.40 22.68
N ASP A 393 -10.88 7.20 22.00
CA ASP A 393 -10.68 7.12 20.56
C ASP A 393 -9.98 5.83 20.14
N GLN A 394 -9.01 5.36 20.92
CA GLN A 394 -8.34 4.07 20.68
C GLN A 394 -9.34 2.90 20.77
N ASN A 395 -10.23 2.92 21.76
CA ASN A 395 -11.27 1.90 21.89
C ASN A 395 -12.31 2.00 20.75
N ARG A 396 -12.68 3.23 20.35
CA ARG A 396 -13.55 3.46 19.18
C ARG A 396 -12.92 2.95 17.90
N LEU A 397 -11.62 3.15 17.69
CA LEU A 397 -10.89 2.64 16.53
C LEU A 397 -11.00 1.12 16.44
N MET A 398 -10.71 0.43 17.55
CA MET A 398 -10.81 -1.03 17.63
C MET A 398 -12.23 -1.55 17.39
N SER A 399 -13.26 -0.84 17.84
CA SER A 399 -14.65 -1.28 17.70
C SER A 399 -15.26 -0.94 16.34
N SER A 400 -14.86 0.17 15.73
CA SER A 400 -15.41 0.65 14.44
C SER A 400 -14.67 0.12 13.21
N HIS A 401 -13.34 0.01 13.27
CA HIS A 401 -12.49 -0.39 12.15
C HIS A 401 -11.78 -1.73 12.39
N GLY A 402 -12.03 -2.37 13.53
CA GLY A 402 -11.42 -3.64 13.89
C GLY A 402 -10.07 -3.50 14.59
N VAL A 403 -9.70 -4.55 15.33
CA VAL A 403 -8.48 -4.56 16.15
C VAL A 403 -7.22 -4.56 15.30
N GLN A 404 -7.31 -5.14 14.10
CA GLN A 404 -6.22 -5.33 13.14
C GLN A 404 -5.65 -3.99 12.67
N VAL A 405 -6.49 -2.96 12.54
CA VAL A 405 -6.07 -1.63 12.10
C VAL A 405 -5.18 -0.97 13.14
N LEU A 406 -5.60 -0.99 14.41
CA LEU A 406 -4.77 -0.48 15.50
C LEU A 406 -3.54 -1.36 15.74
N GLN A 407 -3.62 -2.66 15.50
CA GLN A 407 -2.54 -3.61 15.77
C GLN A 407 -1.40 -3.59 14.77
N PHE A 408 -1.65 -3.16 13.53
CA PHE A 408 -0.66 -3.26 12.48
C PHE A 408 0.53 -2.32 12.71
N ASN A 409 1.73 -2.91 12.75
CA ASN A 409 3.01 -2.20 12.73
C ASN A 409 3.95 -2.90 11.74
N PRO A 410 4.45 -2.22 10.70
CA PRO A 410 5.34 -2.83 9.70
C PRO A 410 6.71 -3.28 10.27
N LEU A 411 7.10 -2.85 11.48
CA LEU A 411 8.30 -3.33 12.16
C LEU A 411 8.10 -4.63 12.93
N ASN A 412 6.89 -4.89 13.38
CA ASN A 412 6.53 -6.14 14.05
C ASN A 412 5.08 -6.49 13.71
N PRO A 413 4.83 -7.09 12.53
CA PRO A 413 3.49 -7.50 12.11
C PRO A 413 3.12 -8.91 12.61
N THR A 414 3.91 -9.49 13.53
CA THR A 414 3.71 -10.86 13.98
C THR A 414 2.35 -11.02 14.65
N GLY A 415 1.66 -12.12 14.32
CA GLY A 415 0.44 -12.52 14.99
C GLY A 415 -0.56 -13.19 14.07
N LYS A 416 -1.77 -13.38 14.58
CA LYS A 416 -2.89 -13.96 13.84
C LYS A 416 -3.72 -12.85 13.19
N TRP A 417 -3.95 -12.98 11.88
CA TRP A 417 -4.65 -12.01 11.06
C TRP A 417 -5.92 -12.61 10.46
N THR A 418 -6.98 -11.80 10.48
CA THR A 418 -8.24 -12.06 9.76
C THR A 418 -8.61 -10.77 9.06
N LEU A 419 -8.54 -10.78 7.72
CA LEU A 419 -8.73 -9.62 6.87
C LEU A 419 -9.96 -9.83 6.00
N ASP A 420 -10.89 -8.87 6.03
CA ASP A 420 -12.04 -8.83 5.13
C ASP A 420 -11.63 -8.14 3.83
N MET A 421 -11.64 -8.87 2.72
CA MET A 421 -11.26 -8.34 1.41
C MET A 421 -12.28 -7.35 0.84
N CYS A 422 -13.48 -7.20 1.43
CA CYS A 422 -14.40 -6.11 1.08
C CYS A 422 -13.92 -4.75 1.61
N ASP A 423 -13.12 -4.74 2.66
CA ASP A 423 -12.60 -3.53 3.31
C ASP A 423 -11.27 -3.11 2.65
N ARG A 424 -11.18 -1.87 2.13
CA ARG A 424 -9.97 -1.40 1.42
C ARG A 424 -8.78 -1.22 2.36
N ILE A 425 -9.01 -0.89 3.64
CA ILE A 425 -7.98 -0.81 4.68
C ILE A 425 -7.37 -2.21 4.88
N HIS A 426 -8.20 -3.25 5.01
CA HIS A 426 -7.73 -4.64 5.10
C HIS A 426 -7.01 -5.12 3.84
N ARG A 427 -7.46 -4.71 2.66
CA ARG A 427 -6.72 -4.99 1.41
C ARG A 427 -5.34 -4.34 1.40
N LYS A 428 -5.21 -3.10 1.91
CA LYS A 428 -3.91 -2.44 2.09
C LYS A 428 -3.02 -3.21 3.07
N LEU A 429 -3.57 -3.73 4.17
CA LEU A 429 -2.84 -4.61 5.08
C LEU A 429 -2.35 -5.88 4.38
N ALA A 430 -3.18 -6.52 3.56
CA ALA A 430 -2.79 -7.71 2.80
C ALA A 430 -1.61 -7.42 1.84
N VAL A 431 -1.64 -6.26 1.15
CA VAL A 431 -0.52 -5.81 0.32
C VAL A 431 0.74 -5.59 1.17
N TRP A 432 0.63 -4.95 2.33
CA TRP A 432 1.75 -4.80 3.27
C TRP A 432 2.37 -6.14 3.65
N PHE A 433 1.57 -7.15 3.98
CA PHE A 433 2.08 -8.47 4.31
C PHE A 433 2.85 -9.11 3.16
N SER A 434 2.40 -8.94 1.91
CA SER A 434 3.13 -9.43 0.74
C SER A 434 4.50 -8.74 0.60
N MET A 435 4.57 -7.43 0.86
CA MET A 435 5.81 -6.63 0.81
C MET A 435 6.78 -7.04 1.91
N ILE A 436 6.31 -7.12 3.15
CA ILE A 436 7.12 -7.53 4.31
C ILE A 436 7.65 -8.95 4.09
N ASN A 437 6.78 -9.87 3.63
CA ASN A 437 7.18 -11.25 3.36
C ASN A 437 8.27 -11.33 2.29
N ARG A 438 8.15 -10.55 1.21
CA ARG A 438 9.17 -10.54 0.16
C ARG A 438 10.52 -10.12 0.69
N ASP A 439 10.58 -9.02 1.42
CA ASP A 439 11.84 -8.49 1.95
C ASP A 439 12.46 -9.42 3.00
N GLU A 440 11.64 -9.96 3.89
CA GLU A 440 12.10 -10.88 4.94
C GLU A 440 12.50 -12.27 4.41
N ALA A 441 11.78 -12.82 3.44
CA ALA A 441 12.12 -14.07 2.79
C ALA A 441 13.43 -13.96 2.01
N ALA A 442 13.63 -12.84 1.29
CA ALA A 442 14.87 -12.56 0.59
C ALA A 442 16.06 -12.44 1.56
N GLU A 443 15.87 -11.79 2.71
CA GLU A 443 16.91 -11.69 3.73
C GLU A 443 17.22 -13.04 4.38
N SER A 444 16.19 -13.83 4.67
CA SER A 444 16.34 -15.18 5.23
C SER A 444 17.10 -16.10 4.28
N ALA A 445 16.79 -16.04 2.98
CA ALA A 445 17.51 -16.77 1.94
C ALA A 445 18.99 -16.35 1.86
N ARG A 446 19.31 -15.06 1.97
CA ARG A 446 20.71 -14.58 2.04
C ARG A 446 21.47 -15.09 3.26
N ARG A 447 20.76 -15.27 4.38
CA ARG A 447 21.34 -15.74 5.65
C ARG A 447 21.30 -17.26 5.82
N VAL A 448 20.89 -18.05 4.81
CA VAL A 448 20.75 -19.51 4.91
C VAL A 448 22.02 -20.20 5.40
N ALA A 449 23.20 -19.65 5.05
CA ALA A 449 24.48 -20.15 5.49
C ALA A 449 24.66 -20.08 7.02
N TYR A 450 23.95 -19.19 7.72
CA TYR A 450 24.06 -18.94 9.16
C TYR A 450 22.81 -19.35 9.94
N ARG A 451 21.63 -19.30 9.30
CA ARG A 451 20.32 -19.58 9.89
C ARG A 451 19.60 -20.55 8.95
N GLY A 452 19.23 -21.74 9.42
CA GLY A 452 18.50 -22.72 8.61
C GLY A 452 17.15 -22.17 8.12
N ASN A 453 16.55 -22.82 7.12
CA ASN A 453 15.23 -22.43 6.61
C ASN A 453 14.12 -22.95 7.54
N THR A 454 13.40 -22.03 8.19
CA THR A 454 12.34 -22.34 9.18
C THR A 454 10.92 -22.08 8.64
N SER A 455 10.78 -21.90 7.32
CA SER A 455 9.48 -21.75 6.67
C SER A 455 8.76 -23.09 6.60
N GLN A 456 7.42 -23.08 6.73
CA GLN A 456 6.61 -24.30 6.74
C GLN A 456 6.76 -25.15 5.46
N ARG A 457 7.18 -24.54 4.35
CA ARG A 457 7.23 -25.18 3.02
C ARG A 457 8.59 -25.08 2.34
N GLY A 458 9.63 -24.61 3.05
CA GLY A 458 10.97 -24.45 2.48
C GLY A 458 11.12 -23.28 1.50
N THR A 459 10.13 -22.40 1.36
CA THR A 459 10.14 -21.25 0.44
C THR A 459 10.68 -19.95 1.06
N TYR A 460 11.09 -19.99 2.33
CA TYR A 460 11.43 -18.82 3.16
C TYR A 460 10.25 -17.88 3.46
N ALA A 461 9.03 -18.24 3.06
CA ALA A 461 7.82 -17.48 3.37
C ALA A 461 7.46 -17.56 4.85
N ASN A 462 6.97 -16.43 5.37
CA ASN A 462 6.64 -16.22 6.79
C ASN A 462 5.14 -16.37 7.09
N PHE A 463 4.32 -16.55 6.05
CA PHE A 463 2.92 -16.93 6.19
C PHE A 463 2.80 -18.36 6.73
N ARG A 464 1.80 -18.57 7.60
CA ARG A 464 1.47 -19.85 8.20
C ARG A 464 -0.04 -20.02 8.32
N ASN A 465 -0.49 -21.27 8.32
CA ASN A 465 -1.90 -21.62 8.59
C ASN A 465 -2.91 -20.87 7.70
N GLU A 466 -2.53 -20.61 6.44
CA GLU A 466 -3.27 -19.71 5.55
C GLU A 466 -4.59 -20.33 5.10
N LYS A 467 -5.67 -19.54 5.18
CA LYS A 467 -7.01 -19.92 4.72
C LYS A 467 -7.67 -18.76 4.00
N PHE A 468 -8.41 -19.08 2.95
CA PHE A 468 -9.30 -18.13 2.28
C PHE A 468 -10.71 -18.71 2.24
N ASN A 469 -11.68 -17.98 2.81
CA ASN A 469 -13.04 -18.45 3.04
C ASN A 469 -13.08 -19.83 3.74
N GLY A 470 -12.21 -20.01 4.75
CA GLY A 470 -12.08 -21.26 5.51
C GLY A 470 -11.33 -22.39 4.81
N LYS A 471 -11.02 -22.28 3.51
CA LYS A 471 -10.26 -23.28 2.76
C LYS A 471 -8.77 -22.99 2.85
N ALA A 472 -7.97 -24.01 3.20
CA ALA A 472 -6.51 -23.88 3.21
C ALA A 472 -5.97 -23.50 1.81
N ILE A 473 -5.06 -22.54 1.76
CA ILE A 473 -4.41 -22.06 0.53
C ILE A 473 -2.90 -21.90 0.72
N GLU A 474 -2.21 -21.52 -0.36
CA GLU A 474 -0.84 -21.01 -0.30
C GLU A 474 -0.84 -19.55 -0.77
N LEU A 475 -0.33 -18.66 0.06
CA LEU A 475 -0.19 -17.25 -0.31
C LEU A 475 1.06 -17.05 -1.18
N THR A 476 0.89 -17.31 -2.47
CA THR A 476 1.89 -17.03 -3.52
C THR A 476 1.74 -15.62 -4.08
N ASP A 477 2.75 -15.10 -4.78
CA ASP A 477 2.67 -13.81 -5.49
C ASP A 477 1.44 -13.75 -6.43
N ARG A 478 1.04 -14.89 -6.98
CA ARG A 478 -0.14 -15.03 -7.85
C ARG A 478 -1.47 -14.78 -7.13
N PHE A 479 -1.54 -14.98 -5.82
CA PHE A 479 -2.71 -14.58 -5.04
C PHE A 479 -2.86 -13.05 -5.02
N PHE A 480 -1.73 -12.33 -4.95
CA PHE A 480 -1.69 -10.87 -4.91
C PHE A 480 -1.80 -10.23 -6.30
N ASP A 481 -1.46 -10.94 -7.39
CA ASP A 481 -1.74 -10.54 -8.79
C ASP A 481 -3.20 -10.12 -8.99
N GLY A 482 -4.12 -10.88 -8.40
CA GLY A 482 -5.57 -10.71 -8.53
C GLY A 482 -6.25 -10.61 -7.18
N LEU A 483 -5.64 -9.87 -6.23
CA LEU A 483 -6.11 -9.75 -4.84
C LEU A 483 -7.64 -9.71 -4.80
N PRO A 484 -8.30 -10.71 -4.19
CA PRO A 484 -9.75 -10.84 -4.26
C PRO A 484 -10.47 -9.59 -3.77
N ALA A 485 -11.60 -9.25 -4.39
CA ALA A 485 -12.41 -8.10 -3.97
C ALA A 485 -13.36 -8.41 -2.80
N LYS A 486 -13.54 -9.69 -2.46
CA LYS A 486 -14.47 -10.16 -1.42
C LYS A 486 -13.96 -11.46 -0.80
N GLY A 487 -14.38 -11.72 0.44
CA GLY A 487 -14.04 -12.93 1.18
C GLY A 487 -13.12 -12.65 2.37
N ILE A 488 -12.92 -13.66 3.20
CA ILE A 488 -12.12 -13.57 4.42
C ILE A 488 -10.78 -14.28 4.19
N LEU A 489 -9.69 -13.54 4.39
CA LEU A 489 -8.32 -14.06 4.39
C LEU A 489 -7.83 -14.21 5.83
N GLU A 490 -7.42 -15.42 6.21
CA GLU A 490 -6.87 -15.73 7.53
C GLU A 490 -5.46 -16.30 7.38
N PHE A 491 -4.54 -15.86 8.22
CA PHE A 491 -3.18 -16.41 8.29
C PHE A 491 -2.53 -16.03 9.63
N ASP A 492 -1.58 -16.84 10.06
CA ASP A 492 -0.60 -16.43 11.05
C ASP A 492 0.63 -15.88 10.32
N TYR A 493 1.16 -14.77 10.77
CA TYR A 493 2.37 -14.18 10.22
C TYR A 493 3.48 -14.20 11.26
N VAL A 494 4.66 -14.68 10.89
CA VAL A 494 5.81 -14.77 11.79
C VAL A 494 6.95 -13.94 11.24
N SER A 495 7.13 -12.72 11.76
CA SER A 495 8.23 -11.87 11.29
C SER A 495 9.58 -12.45 11.70
N THR A 496 10.49 -12.45 10.73
CA THR A 496 11.90 -12.85 10.90
C THR A 496 12.83 -11.65 11.11
N ARG A 497 12.28 -10.43 11.09
CA ARG A 497 13.03 -9.21 11.36
C ARG A 497 13.43 -9.18 12.84
N ARG A 498 14.72 -8.98 13.10
CA ARG A 498 15.27 -8.70 14.44
C ARG A 498 15.76 -7.26 14.48
N PRO A 499 15.85 -6.63 15.66
CA PRO A 499 16.67 -5.43 15.81
C PRO A 499 18.10 -5.73 15.30
N GLU A 500 18.79 -4.74 14.75
CA GLU A 500 20.10 -4.96 14.14
C GLU A 500 21.07 -5.61 15.14
N ASP A 501 21.79 -6.64 14.68
CA ASP A 501 22.88 -7.29 15.43
C ASP A 501 24.13 -6.37 15.44
N ASN A 502 23.99 -5.07 15.71
CA ASN A 502 25.12 -4.14 15.75
C ASN A 502 25.93 -4.39 17.02
N ILE A 503 26.90 -5.30 16.89
CA ILE A 503 28.00 -5.48 17.84
C ILE A 503 29.05 -4.42 17.49
N GLU A 504 28.81 -3.15 17.82
CA GLU A 504 29.92 -2.21 17.97
C GLU A 504 30.55 -2.48 19.35
N ASN A 505 31.83 -2.85 19.36
CA ASN A 505 32.63 -3.06 20.58
C ASN A 505 32.17 -4.19 21.51
N GLY A 506 31.68 -5.31 20.97
CA GLY A 506 31.46 -6.54 21.77
C GLY A 506 30.27 -6.52 22.73
N ALA A 507 29.48 -5.44 22.76
CA ALA A 507 28.24 -5.36 23.53
C ALA A 507 27.02 -5.47 22.60
N PRO A 508 26.00 -6.28 22.94
CA PRO A 508 24.73 -6.23 22.22
C PRO A 508 24.10 -4.83 22.37
N THR A 509 23.66 -4.27 21.24
CA THR A 509 22.81 -3.07 21.15
C THR A 509 21.68 -3.18 22.19
N PRO A 510 21.38 -2.12 22.95
CA PRO A 510 21.15 -2.24 24.39
C PRO A 510 19.92 -3.08 24.72
N VAL A 511 20.12 -4.01 25.66
CA VAL A 511 19.04 -4.68 26.37
C VAL A 511 18.32 -3.63 27.20
N LEU A 512 16.99 -3.51 27.04
CA LEU A 512 16.17 -2.61 27.85
C LEU A 512 16.50 -2.77 29.35
N LEU A 513 16.56 -1.67 30.10
CA LEU A 513 16.62 -1.71 31.55
C LEU A 513 15.22 -1.93 32.13
N GLU A 514 15.15 -2.46 33.35
CA GLU A 514 13.88 -2.64 34.07
C GLU A 514 13.06 -1.35 34.15
N VAL A 515 13.73 -0.23 34.41
CA VAL A 515 13.13 1.12 34.47
C VAL A 515 12.47 1.49 33.14
N GLU A 516 13.06 1.11 32.02
CA GLU A 516 12.54 1.40 30.69
C GLU A 516 11.30 0.56 30.40
N VAL A 517 11.28 -0.73 30.78
CA VAL A 517 10.09 -1.59 30.69
C VAL A 517 8.94 -1.03 31.53
N ASN A 518 9.23 -0.58 32.75
CA ASN A 518 8.22 0.05 33.62
C ASN A 518 7.70 1.36 33.01
N ALA A 519 8.58 2.19 32.43
CA ALA A 519 8.17 3.40 31.72
C ALA A 519 7.28 3.10 30.51
N LEU A 520 7.56 2.04 29.74
CA LEU A 520 6.71 1.59 28.62
C LEU A 520 5.34 1.14 29.12
N LEU A 521 5.29 0.34 30.18
CA LEU A 521 4.04 -0.12 30.81
C LEU A 521 3.20 1.06 31.32
N GLN A 522 3.84 2.04 31.96
CA GLN A 522 3.18 3.28 32.38
C GLN A 522 2.65 4.08 31.17
N THR A 523 3.44 4.15 30.08
CA THR A 523 3.08 4.89 28.86
C THR A 523 1.82 4.31 28.19
N ILE A 524 1.65 2.99 28.17
CA ILE A 524 0.43 2.35 27.66
C ILE A 524 -0.71 2.31 28.70
N GLY A 525 -0.45 2.77 29.92
CA GLY A 525 -1.37 2.76 31.04
C GLY A 525 -1.69 1.36 31.55
N ALA A 526 -0.70 0.45 31.55
CA ALA A 526 -0.85 -0.90 32.06
C ALA A 526 -1.01 -0.89 33.59
N GLU A 527 -2.02 -1.60 34.08
CA GLU A 527 -2.32 -1.76 35.50
C GLU A 527 -1.92 -3.19 35.91
N LEU A 528 -1.40 -3.36 37.13
CA LEU A 528 -0.99 -4.66 37.65
C LEU A 528 -2.21 -5.36 38.25
N TRP A 529 -2.45 -6.62 37.85
CA TRP A 529 -3.66 -7.36 38.23
C TRP A 529 -3.29 -8.68 38.91
N SER A 530 -3.87 -8.94 40.08
CA SER A 530 -3.60 -10.16 40.85
C SER A 530 -4.30 -11.39 40.27
N GLU A 531 -5.64 -11.38 40.18
CA GLU A 531 -6.42 -12.53 39.64
C GLU A 531 -7.77 -12.14 39.00
N TYR A 532 -8.42 -11.08 39.49
CA TYR A 532 -9.73 -10.62 39.02
C TYR A 532 -9.63 -9.31 38.25
N VAL A 533 -10.27 -9.26 37.07
CA VAL A 533 -10.41 -8.02 36.28
C VAL A 533 -11.89 -7.74 36.06
N PRO A 534 -12.38 -6.56 36.51
CA PRO A 534 -13.74 -6.12 36.26
C PRO A 534 -14.09 -6.15 34.76
N GLN A 535 -15.32 -6.53 34.41
CA GLN A 535 -15.74 -6.67 33.01
C GLN A 535 -15.50 -5.39 32.18
N HIS A 536 -15.74 -4.22 32.75
CA HIS A 536 -15.52 -2.93 32.09
C HIS A 536 -14.03 -2.62 31.81
N LYS A 537 -13.10 -3.22 32.57
CA LYS A 537 -11.63 -3.08 32.39
C LYS A 537 -11.03 -4.12 31.44
N ARG A 538 -11.79 -5.14 31.00
CA ARG A 538 -11.27 -6.17 30.10
C ARG A 538 -10.97 -5.65 28.69
N TYR A 539 -11.68 -4.61 28.25
CA TYR A 539 -11.40 -3.94 26.98
C TYR A 539 -10.08 -3.17 27.03
N ASP A 540 -9.78 -2.54 28.17
CA ASP A 540 -8.52 -1.82 28.43
C ASP A 540 -7.32 -2.75 28.24
N LEU A 541 -7.42 -4.00 28.71
CA LEU A 541 -6.37 -5.01 28.56
C LEU A 541 -6.14 -5.39 27.10
N LYS A 542 -7.21 -5.56 26.30
CA LYS A 542 -7.07 -5.86 24.86
C LYS A 542 -6.36 -4.71 24.14
N ARG A 543 -6.71 -3.46 24.45
CA ARG A 543 -6.04 -2.26 23.93
C ARG A 543 -4.57 -2.22 24.35
N GLN A 544 -4.27 -2.46 25.63
CA GLN A 544 -2.90 -2.45 26.15
C GLN A 544 -2.02 -3.51 25.48
N VAL A 545 -2.52 -4.72 25.22
CA VAL A 545 -1.78 -5.75 24.48
C VAL A 545 -1.41 -5.27 23.07
N VAL A 546 -2.32 -4.57 22.40
CA VAL A 546 -2.08 -4.03 21.06
C VAL A 546 -1.04 -2.90 21.11
N LEU A 547 -1.17 -1.95 22.05
CA LEU A 547 -0.19 -0.87 22.20
C LEU A 547 1.20 -1.37 22.60
N LEU A 548 1.26 -2.46 23.36
CA LEU A 548 2.51 -3.12 23.73
C LEU A 548 3.28 -3.62 22.50
N GLN A 549 2.58 -4.09 21.46
CA GLN A 549 3.19 -4.50 20.19
C GLN A 549 3.96 -3.35 19.53
N HIS A 550 3.43 -2.12 19.59
CA HIS A 550 4.13 -0.94 19.12
C HIS A 550 5.28 -0.53 20.06
N ALA A 551 5.04 -0.57 21.38
CA ALA A 551 6.03 -0.21 22.41
C ALA A 551 7.32 -1.03 22.29
N LEU A 552 7.19 -2.30 21.92
CA LEU A 552 8.30 -3.25 21.85
C LEU A 552 8.83 -3.44 20.42
N SER A 553 8.24 -2.77 19.44
CA SER A 553 8.67 -2.89 18.04
C SER A 553 10.12 -2.43 17.88
N GLY A 554 11.00 -3.34 17.44
CA GLY A 554 12.43 -3.06 17.26
C GLY A 554 13.28 -3.10 18.54
N LEU A 555 12.78 -3.60 19.67
CA LEU A 555 13.53 -3.70 20.93
C LEU A 555 13.87 -5.15 21.31
N TYR A 556 15.08 -5.37 21.81
CA TYR A 556 15.44 -6.65 22.43
C TYR A 556 14.78 -6.81 23.80
N ILE A 557 13.99 -7.87 23.97
CA ILE A 557 13.35 -8.22 25.25
C ILE A 557 13.95 -9.50 25.83
N THR A 558 14.35 -9.45 27.10
CA THR A 558 14.80 -10.63 27.83
C THR A 558 13.59 -11.39 28.38
N ALA A 559 13.80 -12.60 28.87
CA ALA A 559 12.76 -13.32 29.59
C ALA A 559 12.41 -12.64 30.90
N GLU A 560 13.33 -11.88 31.49
CA GLU A 560 13.02 -11.08 32.67
C GLU A 560 12.01 -9.97 32.31
N HIS A 561 12.20 -9.30 31.16
CA HIS A 561 11.20 -8.35 30.66
C HIS A 561 9.87 -9.04 30.38
N VAL A 562 9.89 -10.21 29.74
CA VAL A 562 8.66 -11.00 29.54
C VAL A 562 8.00 -11.29 30.89
N ARG A 563 8.75 -11.77 31.89
CA ARG A 563 8.24 -12.05 33.24
C ARG A 563 7.60 -10.82 33.88
N MET A 564 8.22 -9.65 33.74
CA MET A 564 7.64 -8.39 34.20
C MET A 564 6.31 -8.10 33.49
N LEU A 565 6.30 -8.13 32.16
CA LEU A 565 5.10 -7.88 31.35
C LEU A 565 3.96 -8.84 31.71
N MET A 566 4.27 -10.12 31.95
CA MET A 566 3.30 -11.16 32.31
C MET A 566 2.53 -10.89 33.61
N GLN A 567 3.07 -10.05 34.51
CA GLN A 567 2.40 -9.67 35.76
C GLN A 567 1.22 -8.72 35.52
N TYR A 568 1.18 -8.04 34.37
CA TYR A 568 0.13 -7.09 34.01
C TYR A 568 -1.03 -7.75 33.24
N PHE A 569 -0.86 -8.99 32.77
CA PHE A 569 -1.86 -9.72 31.98
C PHE A 569 -2.29 -11.02 32.67
N PRO A 570 -3.52 -11.10 33.23
CA PRO A 570 -4.01 -12.27 33.98
C PRO A 570 -4.17 -13.54 33.12
N LYS A 571 -4.05 -14.71 33.77
CA LYS A 571 -4.22 -16.03 33.11
C LYS A 571 -5.66 -16.31 32.68
N SER A 572 -6.64 -15.83 33.44
CA SER A 572 -8.05 -16.26 33.38
C SER A 572 -8.89 -15.60 32.28
N ILE A 573 -8.31 -14.71 31.45
CA ILE A 573 -9.07 -13.83 30.56
C ILE A 573 -8.67 -14.03 29.11
N ASP A 574 -9.62 -14.43 28.26
CA ASP A 574 -9.61 -14.36 26.79
C ASP A 574 -8.29 -14.70 26.09
N ASN A 575 -7.52 -15.66 26.63
CA ASN A 575 -6.18 -16.00 26.16
C ASN A 575 -5.25 -14.77 26.01
N LEU A 576 -5.41 -13.75 26.86
CA LEU A 576 -4.64 -12.49 26.79
C LEU A 576 -3.14 -12.73 26.88
N ARG A 577 -2.71 -13.68 27.73
CA ARG A 577 -1.31 -14.09 27.80
C ARG A 577 -0.81 -14.65 26.47
N LEU A 578 -1.59 -15.51 25.82
CA LEU A 578 -1.27 -16.04 24.49
C LEU A 578 -1.22 -14.93 23.43
N LYS A 579 -2.15 -13.97 23.48
CA LYS A 579 -2.15 -12.80 22.60
C LYS A 579 -0.96 -11.89 22.84
N MET A 580 -0.57 -11.70 24.10
CA MET A 580 0.65 -10.99 24.45
C MET A 580 1.86 -11.72 23.87
N PHE A 581 1.98 -13.04 24.04
CA PHE A 581 3.07 -13.82 23.44
C PHE A 581 3.10 -13.69 21.92
N SER A 582 1.92 -13.70 21.29
CA SER A 582 1.77 -13.44 19.85
C SER A 582 2.22 -12.03 19.46
N ALA A 583 1.90 -11.01 20.27
CA ALA A 583 2.20 -9.60 20.03
C ALA A 583 3.69 -9.26 20.25
N LEU A 584 4.36 -9.93 21.20
CA LEU A 584 5.82 -9.89 21.34
C LEU A 584 6.53 -10.39 20.09
N GLY A 585 5.82 -11.17 19.26
CA GLY A 585 6.36 -11.84 18.11
C GLY A 585 7.34 -12.95 18.49
N TYR A 586 7.66 -13.81 17.53
CA TYR A 586 8.70 -14.85 17.70
C TYR A 586 10.12 -14.28 17.64
N MET A 587 10.35 -13.04 18.09
CA MET A 587 11.68 -12.41 18.10
C MET A 587 11.91 -11.53 19.31
N ASN A 588 12.84 -12.01 20.14
CA ASN A 588 13.95 -11.28 20.80
C ASN A 588 14.31 -11.85 22.16
N THR A 589 13.61 -12.88 22.63
CA THR A 589 14.23 -13.79 23.58
C THR A 589 15.38 -14.50 22.85
N LEU A 590 16.60 -14.10 23.20
CA LEU A 590 17.80 -14.90 23.12
C LEU A 590 17.42 -16.40 23.15
N ASN A 591 17.50 -17.09 22.01
CA ASN A 591 16.98 -18.45 21.85
C ASN A 591 17.56 -19.35 22.96
N PRO A 592 16.74 -19.82 23.92
CA PRO A 592 17.17 -20.17 25.28
C PRO A 592 17.51 -21.64 25.47
N LEU A 593 17.70 -22.42 24.40
CA LEU A 593 18.15 -23.79 24.58
C LEU A 593 19.61 -23.76 25.04
N ASN A 594 19.81 -24.11 26.29
CA ASN A 594 21.13 -24.43 26.77
C ASN A 594 21.60 -25.65 25.97
N VAL A 595 22.67 -25.45 25.21
CA VAL A 595 23.30 -26.53 24.47
C VAL A 595 23.74 -27.55 25.53
N ASP A 596 23.23 -28.78 25.43
CA ASP A 596 23.54 -29.88 26.36
C ASP A 596 23.01 -29.81 27.80
N MET A 597 21.82 -29.26 28.06
CA MET A 597 21.17 -29.45 29.38
C MET A 597 19.86 -30.22 29.34
N GLU A 598 19.68 -31.06 30.36
CA GLU A 598 18.45 -31.79 30.66
C GLU A 598 17.54 -30.92 31.52
N TYR A 599 16.30 -30.74 31.08
CA TYR A 599 15.26 -30.03 31.84
C TYR A 599 14.23 -31.02 32.35
N ASP A 600 13.87 -30.92 33.64
CA ASP A 600 13.01 -31.87 34.32
C ASP A 600 11.66 -31.20 34.67
N LEU A 601 10.67 -31.32 33.78
CA LEU A 601 9.40 -30.58 33.88
C LEU A 601 8.27 -31.43 34.47
N PRO A 602 7.69 -31.10 35.64
CA PRO A 602 6.54 -31.82 36.19
C PRO A 602 5.26 -31.48 35.41
N MET A 603 4.73 -32.45 34.68
CA MET A 603 3.53 -32.32 33.83
C MET A 603 2.22 -32.21 34.61
N ALA A 604 2.25 -32.32 35.95
CA ALA A 604 1.10 -32.00 36.79
C ALA A 604 0.75 -30.50 36.77
N ASP A 605 1.73 -29.64 36.47
CA ASP A 605 1.53 -28.20 36.31
C ASP A 605 0.94 -27.85 34.93
N ALA A 606 -0.14 -27.07 34.92
CA ALA A 606 -0.79 -26.62 33.69
C ALA A 606 0.09 -25.71 32.83
N ASP A 607 0.97 -24.91 33.45
CA ASP A 607 1.88 -24.02 32.75
C ASP A 607 2.97 -24.83 32.03
N ASN A 608 3.49 -25.89 32.66
CA ASN A 608 4.45 -26.80 32.03
C ASN A 608 3.81 -27.54 30.85
N ARG A 609 2.55 -27.97 30.98
CA ARG A 609 1.82 -28.58 29.85
C ARG A 609 1.57 -27.60 28.71
N LEU A 610 1.23 -26.35 29.02
CA LEU A 610 1.05 -25.30 28.00
C LEU A 610 2.38 -24.96 27.32
N LEU A 611 3.46 -24.89 28.09
CA LEU A 611 4.82 -24.67 27.59
C LEU A 611 5.26 -25.81 26.68
N VAL A 612 5.09 -27.07 27.10
CA VAL A 612 5.44 -28.24 26.27
C VAL A 612 4.56 -28.33 25.03
N ARG A 613 3.27 -28.01 25.12
CA ARG A 613 2.40 -27.89 23.94
C ARG A 613 2.90 -26.83 22.98
N THR A 614 3.26 -25.66 23.50
CA THR A 614 3.81 -24.55 22.71
C THR A 614 5.15 -24.97 22.08
N LEU A 615 6.04 -25.64 22.83
CA LEU A 615 7.31 -26.15 22.34
C LEU A 615 7.11 -27.24 21.28
N VAL A 616 6.22 -28.21 21.48
CA VAL A 616 5.91 -29.27 20.51
C VAL A 616 5.29 -28.68 19.23
N ASP A 617 4.38 -27.70 19.35
CA ASP A 617 3.84 -26.95 18.22
C ASP A 617 4.94 -26.14 17.49
N MET A 618 5.91 -25.60 18.23
CA MET A 618 7.07 -24.92 17.68
C MET A 618 8.02 -25.89 16.95
N ILE A 619 8.26 -27.09 17.48
CA ILE A 619 9.23 -28.10 17.00
C ILE A 619 8.69 -28.94 15.84
N SER A 620 7.36 -29.09 15.74
CA SER A 620 6.72 -29.77 14.61
C SER A 620 6.99 -29.10 13.25
N ASN A 621 7.62 -27.92 13.26
CA ASN A 621 7.95 -27.11 12.08
C ASN A 621 9.47 -26.84 11.91
N ASP A 622 10.34 -27.34 12.80
CA ASP A 622 11.81 -27.19 12.72
C ASP A 622 12.47 -28.38 13.47
N PRO A 623 13.22 -29.28 12.79
CA PRO A 623 13.72 -30.50 13.43
C PRO A 623 14.79 -30.16 14.47
N LEU A 624 14.41 -30.19 15.75
CA LEU A 624 15.38 -30.36 16.83
C LEU A 624 15.90 -31.79 16.79
N ASP A 625 17.22 -31.96 16.77
CA ASP A 625 17.83 -33.25 17.01
C ASP A 625 17.68 -33.61 18.50
N LEU A 626 16.75 -34.54 18.77
CA LEU A 626 16.59 -35.36 19.98
C LEU A 626 15.85 -34.74 21.20
N ILE A 627 14.55 -35.03 21.34
CA ILE A 627 13.87 -35.01 22.66
C ILE A 627 13.99 -36.41 23.28
N LYS A 628 14.60 -36.54 24.46
CA LYS A 628 14.67 -37.81 25.21
C LYS A 628 13.66 -37.81 26.35
N LEU A 629 12.69 -38.72 26.29
CA LEU A 629 11.67 -38.94 27.32
C LEU A 629 12.20 -39.94 28.36
N ASP A 630 12.65 -39.49 29.53
CA ASP A 630 12.96 -40.40 30.66
C ASP A 630 11.71 -40.56 31.54
N ASP A 631 10.90 -41.57 31.20
CA ASP A 631 10.10 -42.30 32.18
C ASP A 631 10.88 -43.58 32.53
N GLN A 632 10.98 -43.94 33.81
CA GLN A 632 11.63 -45.17 34.26
C GLN A 632 11.00 -46.46 33.65
N SER A 633 9.87 -46.32 32.95
CA SER A 633 9.21 -47.38 32.19
C SER A 633 9.72 -47.56 30.73
N ILE A 634 10.50 -46.63 30.16
CA ILE A 634 10.91 -46.63 28.74
C ILE A 634 12.41 -46.97 28.64
N LYS A 635 12.71 -48.23 28.32
CA LYS A 635 14.07 -48.80 28.35
C LYS A 635 15.01 -48.40 27.20
N GLU A 636 14.52 -47.72 26.17
CA GLU A 636 15.33 -47.28 25.03
C GLU A 636 14.95 -45.83 24.71
N GLY A 637 15.93 -44.92 24.74
CA GLY A 637 15.70 -43.50 24.49
C GLY A 637 14.97 -43.29 23.16
N LEU A 638 13.73 -42.81 23.23
CA LEU A 638 12.93 -42.50 22.06
C LEU A 638 13.47 -41.21 21.42
N SER A 639 13.87 -41.25 20.16
CA SER A 639 14.26 -40.06 19.39
C SER A 639 13.02 -39.48 18.70
N ILE A 640 12.59 -38.27 19.07
CA ILE A 640 11.39 -37.65 18.49
C ILE A 640 11.73 -37.05 17.12
N TYR A 641 11.42 -37.79 16.05
CA TYR A 641 11.21 -37.23 14.71
C TYR A 641 9.70 -37.05 14.48
N SER A 642 9.23 -35.80 14.39
CA SER A 642 7.99 -35.38 13.71
C SER A 642 6.65 -36.11 14.01
N MET A 643 6.47 -36.85 15.11
CA MET A 643 5.24 -37.66 15.32
C MET A 643 4.59 -37.54 16.70
N PHE A 644 4.47 -36.33 17.26
CA PHE A 644 3.57 -36.12 18.39
C PHE A 644 2.40 -35.19 18.00
N SER A 645 1.18 -35.70 18.16
CA SER A 645 -0.02 -34.87 18.25
C SER A 645 -0.06 -34.19 19.63
N ILE A 646 -0.58 -32.96 19.72
CA ILE A 646 -0.86 -32.26 21.00
C ILE A 646 -1.61 -33.19 21.99
N ALA A 647 -2.41 -34.12 21.46
CA ALA A 647 -3.19 -35.08 22.24
C ALA A 647 -2.35 -36.12 23.00
N SER A 648 -1.08 -36.30 22.64
CA SER A 648 -0.18 -37.31 23.20
C SER A 648 0.79 -36.76 24.25
N ILE A 649 0.67 -35.48 24.63
CA ILE A 649 1.45 -34.88 25.73
C ILE A 649 0.92 -35.40 27.07
N PRO A 650 1.75 -36.05 27.90
CA PRO A 650 1.32 -36.61 29.18
C PRO A 650 0.69 -35.55 30.09
N THR A 651 -0.41 -35.91 30.75
CA THR A 651 -1.08 -35.03 31.73
C THR A 651 -0.46 -35.10 33.13
N SER A 652 0.47 -36.02 33.34
CA SER A 652 1.18 -36.30 34.60
C SER A 652 2.53 -36.96 34.29
N GLY A 653 3.53 -36.81 35.17
CA GLY A 653 4.89 -37.34 34.97
C GLY A 653 5.96 -36.25 34.87
N ARG A 654 7.19 -36.63 34.57
CA ARG A 654 8.31 -35.71 34.29
C ARG A 654 8.72 -35.80 32.83
N LEU A 655 9.10 -34.69 32.22
CA LEU A 655 9.55 -34.61 30.83
C LEU A 655 10.98 -34.09 30.77
N GLY A 656 11.87 -34.85 30.11
CA GLY A 656 13.25 -34.50 29.75
C GLY A 656 13.35 -33.85 28.37
N LEU A 657 14.18 -32.81 28.22
CA LEU A 657 14.49 -32.16 26.92
C LEU A 657 16.01 -31.97 26.81
N ARG A 658 16.61 -32.22 25.62
CA ARG A 658 18.03 -31.96 25.34
C ARG A 658 18.19 -31.30 23.96
N TYR A 659 19.16 -30.40 23.81
CA TYR A 659 19.46 -29.71 22.55
C TYR A 659 20.94 -29.89 22.17
N ILE A 660 21.21 -30.25 20.91
CA ILE A 660 22.57 -30.47 20.37
C ILE A 660 22.89 -29.37 19.34
N THR A 661 23.98 -28.61 19.51
CA THR A 661 24.42 -27.62 18.49
C THR A 661 25.79 -27.94 17.89
N ARG A 662 26.03 -27.43 16.67
CA ARG A 662 27.34 -27.50 16.01
C ARG A 662 28.23 -26.33 16.48
N PRO A 663 29.50 -26.56 16.91
CA PRO A 663 30.17 -25.69 17.89
C PRO A 663 30.69 -24.32 17.43
N ASN A 664 30.60 -23.96 16.13
CA ASN A 664 31.48 -22.92 15.57
C ASN A 664 30.83 -21.56 15.23
N LYS A 665 29.73 -21.14 15.87
CA LYS A 665 28.99 -19.93 15.42
C LYS A 665 28.55 -18.87 16.44
N PHE A 666 28.74 -19.03 17.75
CA PHE A 666 28.29 -18.02 18.73
C PHE A 666 29.31 -17.78 19.86
N SER A 667 29.37 -16.55 20.39
CA SER A 667 30.21 -16.20 21.54
C SER A 667 29.65 -16.76 22.85
N ARG A 668 30.53 -17.16 23.76
CA ARG A 668 30.20 -17.77 25.06
C ARG A 668 29.31 -16.89 25.95
N GLU A 669 29.55 -15.58 25.95
CA GLU A 669 28.78 -14.59 26.72
C GLU A 669 27.32 -14.50 26.27
N LEU A 670 27.08 -14.65 24.96
CA LEU A 670 25.73 -14.67 24.38
C LEU A 670 24.97 -15.94 24.80
N ILE A 671 25.69 -17.06 24.99
CA ILE A 671 25.15 -18.33 25.46
C ILE A 671 24.80 -18.23 26.96
N GLU A 672 25.66 -17.65 27.79
CA GLU A 672 25.42 -17.48 29.24
C GLU A 672 24.23 -16.53 29.52
N SER A 673 24.08 -15.45 28.75
CA SER A 673 22.91 -14.57 28.81
C SER A 673 21.60 -15.26 28.36
N ARG A 674 21.68 -16.15 27.36
CA ARG A 674 20.57 -17.02 26.89
C ARG A 674 20.12 -18.01 27.97
N GLN A 675 21.05 -18.54 28.76
CA GLN A 675 20.77 -19.51 29.82
C GLN A 675 20.01 -18.90 31.01
N SER A 676 20.42 -17.70 31.46
CA SER A 676 19.79 -16.99 32.58
C SER A 676 18.33 -16.63 32.29
N THR A 677 18.05 -16.27 31.04
CA THR A 677 16.74 -15.95 30.47
C THR A 677 15.75 -17.13 30.62
N PHE A 678 16.14 -18.36 30.28
CA PHE A 678 15.26 -19.53 30.43
C PHE A 678 14.97 -19.87 31.89
N HIS A 679 15.98 -19.71 32.74
CA HIS A 679 15.87 -20.00 34.17
C HIS A 679 14.88 -19.04 34.84
N ALA A 680 14.85 -17.76 34.45
CA ALA A 680 13.84 -16.81 34.91
C ALA A 680 12.42 -17.16 34.42
N PHE A 681 12.31 -17.69 33.20
CA PHE A 681 11.03 -18.07 32.56
C PHE A 681 10.36 -19.29 33.23
N LEU A 682 11.12 -20.32 33.60
CA LEU A 682 10.57 -21.52 34.27
C LEU A 682 10.29 -21.33 35.77
N PHE A 683 10.98 -20.41 36.44
CA PHE A 683 10.91 -20.27 37.91
C PHE A 683 10.14 -19.04 38.40
N ALA A 684 9.50 -18.28 37.51
CA ALA A 684 8.67 -17.13 37.84
C ALA A 684 7.48 -17.43 38.79
N GLY A 685 7.18 -18.70 39.06
CA GLY A 685 6.19 -19.12 40.07
C GLY A 685 6.75 -19.50 41.45
N ARG A 686 8.07 -19.51 41.70
CA ARG A 686 8.65 -20.06 42.96
C ARG A 686 9.71 -19.19 43.65
N LEU A 687 9.52 -17.87 43.62
CA LEU A 687 10.41 -16.95 44.35
C LEU A 687 9.77 -16.25 45.56
N HIS A 688 8.60 -16.70 46.02
CA HIS A 688 7.99 -16.17 47.24
C HIS A 688 8.26 -16.99 48.52
N GLU A 689 8.81 -18.21 48.42
CA GLU A 689 9.06 -19.07 49.59
C GLU A 689 10.55 -19.29 49.93
N LYS A 690 11.49 -18.93 49.04
CA LYS A 690 12.92 -19.26 49.26
C LYS A 690 13.75 -18.20 50.02
N TYR A 691 13.19 -17.03 50.30
CA TYR A 691 13.92 -15.93 50.97
C TYR A 691 13.19 -15.37 52.20
N ARG A 692 12.49 -16.23 52.96
CA ARG A 692 11.85 -15.83 54.23
C ARG A 692 12.64 -16.20 55.49
N GLY A 693 13.89 -16.67 55.37
CA GLY A 693 14.60 -17.23 56.52
C GLY A 693 16.12 -17.20 56.48
N VAL A 694 16.76 -16.15 55.95
CA VAL A 694 18.23 -16.05 55.99
C VAL A 694 18.77 -14.78 56.68
N ASP A 695 17.94 -13.79 57.06
CA ASP A 695 18.44 -12.56 57.69
C ASP A 695 18.11 -12.35 59.17
N HIS A 696 17.66 -13.36 59.92
CA HIS A 696 17.56 -13.27 61.38
C HIS A 696 17.80 -14.61 62.09
N ALA A 697 19.05 -15.02 62.27
CA ALA A 697 19.47 -15.92 63.37
C ALA A 697 21.00 -16.06 63.53
N GLU A 698 21.79 -14.99 63.34
CA GLU A 698 23.14 -14.90 63.92
C GLU A 698 23.26 -13.57 64.66
N GLU A 699 22.47 -13.40 65.72
CA GLU A 699 22.70 -12.42 66.79
C GLU A 699 21.76 -12.74 67.97
N GLY A 700 22.27 -13.46 68.99
CA GLY A 700 21.64 -13.47 70.31
C GLY A 700 21.59 -14.81 71.09
N ALA A 701 22.63 -15.03 71.90
CA ALA A 701 22.66 -15.78 73.18
C ALA A 701 22.46 -17.30 73.15
N GLY A 702 23.38 -18.14 73.67
CA GLY A 702 24.17 -17.93 74.89
C GLY A 702 23.34 -18.37 76.10
N ALA A 703 23.84 -19.39 76.81
CA ALA A 703 23.22 -20.03 77.96
C ALA A 703 22.80 -19.05 79.09
N SER A 704 21.85 -19.56 79.90
CA SER A 704 21.22 -19.06 81.14
C SER A 704 20.15 -18.00 81.00
#